data_AF-A0A5J6U0L4-F1
#
_entry.id   AF-A0A5J6U0L4-F1
#
_cell.length_a   1.000
_cell.length_b   1.000
_cell.length_c   1.000
_cell.angle_alpha   90.00
_cell.angle_beta   90.00
_cell.angle_gamma   90.00
#
_symmetry.space_group_name_H-M   'P 1'
#
loop_
_entity.id
_entity.type
_entity.pdbx_description
1 polymer ?
#
loop_
_entity_poly.entity_id
_entity_poly.type
_entity_poly.pdbx_seq_one_letter_code
_entity_poly.pdbx_strand_id
1 'polypeptide(L)'
;MSGFDAEFFGISPREALAMDPQQRLLLETSWEAVERAGIAPGSLRGSQTGVFVGAAYAGYGPGVYAAPENVEGHVLTGASPAVASGRIAYTLGLHGPAITLDTMCSSSLVALHLAGEALRRGECGLALAGGAVAIATPGAFVEFSRQGGLAPDGRCKAFSDAADGTGWAEGVGVLLLERLSDAERNGRRVLAVLRGSAVNQDGASNGLTAPNGLSQQRVIEQALANARLSGADVDVVEAHGTGTSLGDPIEAQALLATYGRNRPQDRPLWLGSVKSNLGHPQAAAGVAGVIKAVMAVRNGVLPPTLHADEPSREVDWSSGAVRLLTEATPWPDVDRPRRAAVSAFGASGTNAHVILEAVPDAPTESPVSAGGSVVWVVSGRGVGALREQARRVADWARSADEADDPAFAGRVAGALVSGRSLFEDRAAVIGSTTGELAAGLDAVAENRDAAHVVTGRVTPGAQGKTVFVFPGQGSQWPGMGRALTAESPAFAAAMAECEDALTAHVDWSLTQVLDEPDDSPVWERTDVVQPVLFAVMVSLARLWQAHGVTPDTVIGHSQGEIAAAHIAGALTLTDAAQVVALRSSLLTRLEGTGGMAHIAAPPGDLPLHDIQDVSIAAVNGPASTTVSGPDTALEELIARCHDTGMRAKRIPVAYPSHHPAIDTLHHDLITALDGITPSHRIWTGSRPPPGGTTPVPTPPTGSPTCAKPSNCTTPSPHSATPTPPTWRSAPTPSSPPTSPTPSPPPKPARAPPPASPNPSSTTPSPATTPPTPTSTTSPTSTPTPPTPSPTHPPPPPPTTPPPASPPTPSNTSTTGSKPPPLRPMGTGTATRPARRTCGVRWTTGMSARSPRR
;
A
#
# COMPACT_ATOMS: atom_id res chain seq x y z
N MET A 1 8.14 17.85 -21.22
CA MET A 1 8.54 17.32 -19.89
C MET A 1 8.10 18.23 -18.73
N SER A 2 6.79 18.52 -18.66
CA SER A 2 6.22 19.42 -17.64
C SER A 2 5.23 18.73 -16.69
N GLY A 3 4.71 17.55 -17.03
CA GLY A 3 3.91 16.73 -16.12
C GLY A 3 4.76 16.21 -14.97
N PHE A 4 4.26 16.39 -13.75
CA PHE A 4 4.75 15.82 -12.50
C PHE A 4 3.71 16.10 -11.41
N ASP A 5 3.30 15.08 -10.65
CA ASP A 5 2.36 15.29 -9.52
C ASP A 5 3.12 15.78 -8.27
N ALA A 6 3.37 17.08 -8.23
CA ALA A 6 4.12 17.69 -7.13
C ALA A 6 3.40 17.57 -5.77
N GLU A 7 2.07 17.69 -5.74
CA GLU A 7 1.30 17.61 -4.50
C GLU A 7 1.34 16.19 -3.91
N PHE A 8 1.30 15.16 -4.76
CA PHE A 8 1.41 13.77 -4.34
C PHE A 8 2.70 13.48 -3.55
N PHE A 9 3.82 14.05 -3.98
CA PHE A 9 5.12 13.91 -3.32
C PHE A 9 5.38 14.96 -2.22
N GLY A 10 4.43 15.84 -1.92
CA GLY A 10 4.57 16.91 -0.92
C GLY A 10 5.50 18.05 -1.34
N ILE A 11 5.67 18.24 -2.64
CA ILE A 11 6.61 19.21 -3.25
C ILE A 11 5.83 20.45 -3.70
N SER A 12 6.34 21.64 -3.38
CA SER A 12 5.67 22.88 -3.81
C SER A 12 5.80 23.10 -5.33
N PRO A 13 4.83 23.76 -5.99
CA PRO A 13 4.94 24.09 -7.42
C PRO A 13 6.21 24.88 -7.77
N ARG A 14 6.70 25.70 -6.84
CA ARG A 14 7.96 26.45 -6.97
C ARG A 14 9.17 25.51 -7.02
N GLU A 15 9.23 24.56 -6.11
CA GLU A 15 10.31 23.57 -6.07
C GLU A 15 10.27 22.66 -7.29
N ALA A 16 9.08 22.17 -7.66
CA ALA A 16 8.90 21.32 -8.83
C ALA A 16 9.35 21.99 -10.14
N LEU A 17 9.20 23.31 -10.26
CA LEU A 17 9.72 24.10 -11.39
C LEU A 17 11.26 24.17 -11.40
N ALA A 18 11.91 24.14 -10.24
CA ALA A 18 13.37 24.15 -10.12
C ALA A 18 14.00 22.75 -10.26
N MET A 19 13.21 21.67 -10.11
CA MET A 19 13.68 20.29 -10.19
C MET A 19 13.97 19.85 -11.62
N ASP A 20 15.15 19.30 -11.84
CA ASP A 20 15.52 18.53 -13.04
C ASP A 20 14.44 17.47 -13.32
N PRO A 21 13.92 17.36 -14.57
CA PRO A 21 13.00 16.29 -14.98
C PRO A 21 13.46 14.89 -14.58
N GLN A 22 14.78 14.63 -14.53
CA GLN A 22 15.35 13.37 -14.05
C GLN A 22 14.92 13.07 -12.60
N GLN A 23 14.97 14.05 -11.69
CA GLN A 23 14.54 13.86 -10.29
C GLN A 23 13.03 13.59 -10.18
N ARG A 24 12.23 14.28 -11.01
CA ARG A 24 10.77 14.14 -11.04
C ARG A 24 10.35 12.74 -11.52
N LEU A 25 10.87 12.32 -12.67
CA LEU A 25 10.60 11.00 -13.24
C LEU A 25 11.16 9.85 -12.37
N LEU A 26 12.29 10.07 -11.68
CA LEU A 26 12.83 9.09 -10.73
C LEU A 26 11.93 8.89 -9.50
N LEU A 27 11.24 9.92 -9.01
CA LEU A 27 10.27 9.76 -7.92
C LEU A 27 9.06 8.93 -8.35
N GLU A 28 8.47 9.24 -9.51
CA GLU A 28 7.35 8.50 -10.08
C GLU A 28 7.73 7.03 -10.35
N THR A 29 8.80 6.79 -11.10
CA THR A 29 9.25 5.42 -11.43
C THR A 29 9.71 4.62 -10.20
N SER A 30 10.27 5.25 -9.17
CA SER A 30 10.61 4.57 -7.91
C SER A 30 9.36 4.19 -7.12
N TRP A 31 8.35 5.07 -7.06
CA TRP A 31 7.07 4.76 -6.43
C TRP A 31 6.39 3.58 -7.13
N GLU A 32 6.30 3.62 -8.47
CA GLU A 32 5.71 2.55 -9.26
C GLU A 32 6.48 1.23 -9.14
N ALA A 33 7.82 1.25 -9.04
CA ALA A 33 8.62 0.05 -8.87
C ALA A 33 8.30 -0.67 -7.54
N VAL A 34 8.06 0.09 -6.46
CA VAL A 34 7.66 -0.46 -5.16
C VAL A 34 6.24 -1.03 -5.20
N GLU A 35 5.28 -0.32 -5.81
CA GLU A 35 3.91 -0.83 -5.97
C GLU A 35 3.83 -2.06 -6.89
N ARG A 36 4.64 -2.14 -7.95
CA ARG A 36 4.73 -3.31 -8.84
C ARG A 36 5.36 -4.53 -8.14
N ALA A 37 6.15 -4.32 -7.08
CA ALA A 37 6.65 -5.39 -6.23
C ALA A 37 5.62 -5.89 -5.19
N GLY A 38 4.41 -5.32 -5.17
CA GLY A 38 3.37 -5.69 -4.20
C GLY A 38 3.63 -5.14 -2.80
N ILE A 39 4.44 -4.07 -2.68
CA ILE A 39 4.78 -3.44 -1.40
C ILE A 39 4.05 -2.08 -1.33
N ALA A 40 3.32 -1.82 -0.25
CA ALA A 40 2.77 -0.50 0.02
C ALA A 40 3.92 0.49 0.33
N PRO A 41 4.17 1.55 -0.45
CA PRO A 41 5.38 2.38 -0.28
C PRO A 41 5.53 3.01 1.12
N GLY A 42 4.42 3.32 1.79
CA GLY A 42 4.41 3.80 3.17
C GLY A 42 5.02 2.82 4.19
N SER A 43 5.03 1.50 3.93
CA SER A 43 5.61 0.49 4.82
C SER A 43 7.14 0.44 4.78
N LEU A 44 7.78 1.12 3.82
CA LEU A 44 9.24 1.22 3.73
C LEU A 44 9.82 2.34 4.60
N ARG A 45 8.99 3.20 5.21
CA ARG A 45 9.45 4.27 6.10
C ARG A 45 10.17 3.70 7.32
N GLY A 46 11.36 4.22 7.60
CA GLY A 46 12.25 3.70 8.65
C GLY A 46 13.10 2.51 8.24
N SER A 47 12.88 1.93 7.05
CA SER A 47 13.60 0.72 6.61
C SER A 47 15.02 1.00 6.12
N GLN A 48 15.90 0.00 6.26
CA GLN A 48 17.23 -0.03 5.66
C GLN A 48 17.13 -0.42 4.16
N THR A 49 16.42 0.39 3.38
CA THR A 49 16.34 0.27 1.92
C THR A 49 17.33 1.23 1.28
N GLY A 50 18.16 0.72 0.36
CA GLY A 50 19.13 1.52 -0.38
C GLY A 50 18.58 2.07 -1.71
N VAL A 51 19.25 3.09 -2.25
CA VAL A 51 18.92 3.76 -3.51
C VAL A 51 20.20 4.01 -4.29
N PHE A 52 20.31 3.46 -5.50
CA PHE A 52 21.49 3.52 -6.35
C PHE A 52 21.09 4.01 -7.75
N VAL A 53 21.51 5.22 -8.13
CA VAL A 53 21.07 5.88 -9.36
C VAL A 53 22.25 6.21 -10.25
N GLY A 54 22.23 5.74 -11.50
CA GLY A 54 23.07 6.27 -12.57
C GLY A 54 22.46 7.54 -13.17
N ALA A 55 23.01 8.72 -12.86
CA ALA A 55 22.54 9.98 -13.41
C ALA A 55 23.65 11.05 -13.42
N ALA A 56 23.58 11.95 -14.39
CA ALA A 56 24.52 13.05 -14.58
C ALA A 56 23.76 14.38 -14.73
N TYR A 57 24.46 15.51 -14.64
CA TYR A 57 23.85 16.81 -14.91
C TYR A 57 23.55 16.98 -16.39
N ALA A 58 22.27 17.11 -16.76
CA ALA A 58 21.80 17.15 -18.15
C ALA A 58 21.49 18.56 -18.68
N GLY A 59 21.98 19.61 -17.99
CA GLY A 59 21.83 21.00 -18.43
C GLY A 59 20.52 21.69 -18.01
N TYR A 60 19.75 21.12 -17.08
CA TYR A 60 18.50 21.74 -16.62
C TYR A 60 18.73 22.90 -15.64
N GLY A 61 18.00 24.00 -15.85
CA GLY A 61 18.04 25.20 -15.02
C GLY A 61 19.15 26.19 -15.44
N PRO A 62 19.01 27.49 -15.11
CA PRO A 62 19.93 28.53 -15.56
C PRO A 62 21.28 28.54 -14.81
N GLY A 63 21.54 27.57 -13.94
CA GLY A 63 22.61 27.62 -12.95
C GLY A 63 22.30 28.58 -11.79
N VAL A 64 23.02 28.41 -10.67
CA VAL A 64 22.75 29.13 -9.40
C VAL A 64 22.86 30.65 -9.56
N TYR A 65 23.75 31.14 -10.43
CA TYR A 65 24.05 32.57 -10.61
C TYR A 65 23.11 33.31 -11.58
N ALA A 66 22.20 32.62 -12.27
CA ALA A 66 21.21 33.21 -13.18
C ALA A 66 19.78 32.71 -12.87
N ALA A 67 19.56 32.21 -11.66
CA ALA A 67 18.24 31.82 -11.16
C ALA A 67 17.34 33.06 -11.01
N PRO A 68 16.13 33.09 -11.63
CA PRO A 68 15.17 34.14 -11.34
C PRO A 68 14.64 34.02 -9.89
N GLU A 69 14.32 35.16 -9.27
CA GLU A 69 13.90 35.26 -7.85
C GLU A 69 12.78 34.28 -7.46
N ASN A 70 11.89 33.96 -8.41
CA ASN A 70 10.76 33.07 -8.18
C ASN A 70 11.12 31.61 -7.90
N VAL A 71 12.37 31.17 -8.10
CA VAL A 71 12.88 29.80 -7.79
C VAL A 71 14.10 29.78 -6.84
N GLU A 72 14.42 30.92 -6.21
CA GLU A 72 15.56 31.05 -5.30
C GLU A 72 15.51 30.01 -4.15
N GLY A 73 16.68 29.53 -3.72
CA GLY A 73 16.82 28.49 -2.70
C GLY A 73 16.58 27.05 -3.19
N HIS A 74 15.77 26.83 -4.23
CA HIS A 74 15.48 25.48 -4.75
C HIS A 74 16.41 25.02 -5.87
N VAL A 75 17.09 25.92 -6.59
CA VAL A 75 17.94 25.57 -7.75
C VAL A 75 19.09 24.61 -7.38
N LEU A 76 19.72 24.78 -6.21
CA LEU A 76 20.82 23.90 -5.78
C LEU A 76 20.36 22.45 -5.61
N THR A 77 19.21 22.22 -4.96
CA THR A 77 18.68 20.87 -4.73
C THR A 77 17.92 20.33 -5.93
N GLY A 78 17.35 21.19 -6.76
CA GLY A 78 16.66 20.83 -7.99
C GLY A 78 17.58 20.38 -9.13
N ALA A 79 18.77 20.98 -9.26
CA ALA A 79 19.72 20.67 -10.33
C ALA A 79 20.87 19.70 -9.95
N SER A 80 21.11 19.47 -8.65
CA SER A 80 22.21 18.60 -8.20
C SER A 80 21.93 17.12 -8.49
N PRO A 81 22.81 16.38 -9.21
CA PRO A 81 22.66 14.95 -9.43
C PRO A 81 22.63 14.16 -8.11
N ALA A 82 23.43 14.54 -7.11
CA ALA A 82 23.46 13.85 -5.81
C ALA A 82 22.10 13.85 -5.08
N VAL A 83 21.21 14.80 -5.40
CA VAL A 83 19.86 14.86 -4.83
C VAL A 83 18.90 13.89 -5.53
N ALA A 84 19.25 13.29 -6.68
CA ALA A 84 18.41 12.30 -7.35
C ALA A 84 18.16 11.05 -6.46
N SER A 85 19.22 10.38 -5.99
CA SER A 85 19.10 9.29 -5.00
C SER A 85 18.58 9.78 -3.65
N GLY A 86 19.09 10.92 -3.18
CA GLY A 86 18.75 11.48 -1.87
C GLY A 86 17.26 11.85 -1.73
N ARG A 87 16.63 12.37 -2.79
CA ARG A 87 15.22 12.75 -2.78
C ARG A 87 14.29 11.54 -2.78
N ILE A 88 14.61 10.46 -3.49
CA ILE A 88 13.88 9.18 -3.40
C ILE A 88 13.93 8.67 -1.95
N ALA A 89 15.12 8.62 -1.35
CA ALA A 89 15.28 8.19 0.04
C ALA A 89 14.51 9.08 1.03
N TYR A 90 14.57 10.41 0.87
CA TYR A 90 13.82 11.36 1.68
C TYR A 90 12.30 11.17 1.58
N THR A 91 11.75 11.15 0.37
CA THR A 91 10.30 11.09 0.12
C THR A 91 9.69 9.76 0.57
N LEU A 92 10.39 8.64 0.37
CA LEU A 92 9.97 7.31 0.83
C LEU A 92 10.38 7.01 2.29
N GLY A 93 11.20 7.85 2.93
CA GLY A 93 11.65 7.70 4.32
C GLY A 93 12.61 6.51 4.52
N LEU A 94 13.55 6.32 3.59
CA LEU A 94 14.50 5.21 3.56
C LEU A 94 15.81 5.59 4.25
N HIS A 95 16.43 4.63 4.95
CA HIS A 95 17.63 4.86 5.76
C HIS A 95 18.88 4.08 5.31
N GLY A 96 18.80 3.33 4.20
CA GLY A 96 19.97 2.67 3.60
C GLY A 96 20.84 3.63 2.76
N PRO A 97 21.90 3.13 2.10
CA PRO A 97 22.78 3.95 1.27
C PRO A 97 22.03 4.62 0.12
N ALA A 98 22.23 5.93 -0.10
CA ALA A 98 21.56 6.70 -1.16
C ALA A 98 22.59 7.34 -2.11
N ILE A 99 23.03 6.61 -3.12
CA ILE A 99 24.16 6.97 -3.99
C ILE A 99 23.68 7.34 -5.40
N THR A 100 24.11 8.51 -5.90
CA THR A 100 24.07 8.84 -7.32
C THR A 100 25.49 8.79 -7.88
N LEU A 101 25.67 8.18 -9.05
CA LEU A 101 26.97 8.01 -9.69
C LEU A 101 26.90 8.28 -11.21
N ASP A 102 28.04 8.66 -11.77
CA ASP A 102 28.24 8.86 -13.20
C ASP A 102 29.47 8.06 -13.67
N THR A 103 29.22 7.06 -14.51
CA THR A 103 30.22 6.34 -15.31
C THR A 103 29.83 6.38 -16.79
N MET A 104 29.22 7.48 -17.23
CA MET A 104 28.61 7.66 -18.54
C MET A 104 27.60 6.53 -18.86
N CYS A 105 27.75 5.86 -19.99
CA CYS A 105 26.80 4.87 -20.50
C CYS A 105 26.68 3.59 -19.64
N SER A 106 27.63 3.31 -18.75
CA SER A 106 27.57 2.16 -17.83
C SER A 106 26.86 2.44 -16.50
N SER A 107 26.46 3.68 -16.23
CA SER A 107 26.04 4.14 -14.90
C SER A 107 24.95 3.28 -14.24
N SER A 108 23.88 2.93 -14.95
CA SER A 108 22.82 2.09 -14.39
C SER A 108 23.22 0.62 -14.13
N LEU A 109 24.16 0.05 -14.89
CA LEU A 109 24.70 -1.28 -14.55
C LEU A 109 25.68 -1.22 -13.37
N VAL A 110 26.47 -0.14 -13.24
CA VAL A 110 27.32 0.08 -12.06
C VAL A 110 26.45 0.28 -10.81
N ALA A 111 25.35 1.04 -10.91
CA ALA A 111 24.37 1.18 -9.83
C ALA A 111 23.74 -0.17 -9.44
N LEU A 112 23.36 -1.01 -10.42
CA LEU A 112 22.86 -2.36 -10.19
C LEU A 112 23.91 -3.29 -9.53
N HIS A 113 25.18 -3.20 -9.93
CA HIS A 113 26.28 -3.93 -9.31
C HIS A 113 26.46 -3.55 -7.83
N LEU A 114 26.51 -2.25 -7.53
CA LEU A 114 26.64 -1.75 -6.16
C LEU A 114 25.44 -2.09 -5.28
N ALA A 115 24.21 -2.01 -5.82
CA ALA A 115 23.00 -2.43 -5.12
C ALA A 115 23.05 -3.93 -4.76
N GLY A 116 23.51 -4.78 -5.71
CA GLY A 116 23.71 -6.20 -5.47
C GLY A 116 24.78 -6.49 -4.42
N GLU A 117 25.86 -5.72 -4.37
CA GLU A 117 26.89 -5.82 -3.32
C GLU A 117 26.37 -5.41 -1.95
N ALA A 118 25.67 -4.26 -1.84
CA ALA A 118 25.09 -3.79 -0.59
C ALA A 118 24.08 -4.81 0.00
N LEU A 119 23.24 -5.40 -0.85
CA LEU A 119 22.35 -6.50 -0.47
C LEU A 119 23.13 -7.75 -0.02
N ARG A 120 24.20 -8.15 -0.71
CA ARG A 120 25.03 -9.31 -0.30
C ARG A 120 25.74 -9.08 1.03
N ARG A 121 26.12 -7.83 1.34
CA ARG A 121 26.84 -7.45 2.58
C ARG A 121 25.90 -7.16 3.77
N GLY A 122 24.60 -7.06 3.53
CA GLY A 122 23.62 -6.70 4.57
C GLY A 122 23.58 -5.21 4.90
N GLU A 123 24.19 -4.36 4.06
CA GLU A 123 24.11 -2.88 4.18
C GLU A 123 22.68 -2.37 3.90
N CYS A 124 21.86 -3.17 3.20
CA CYS A 124 20.43 -2.96 3.06
C CYS A 124 19.64 -4.29 3.03
N GLY A 125 18.33 -4.21 3.27
CA GLY A 125 17.38 -5.30 3.10
C GLY A 125 16.70 -5.30 1.72
N LEU A 126 16.50 -4.12 1.16
CA LEU A 126 15.98 -3.87 -0.19
C LEU A 126 16.87 -2.82 -0.87
N ALA A 127 16.89 -2.79 -2.20
CA ALA A 127 17.57 -1.73 -2.95
C ALA A 127 16.78 -1.32 -4.19
N LEU A 128 16.58 -0.01 -4.37
CA LEU A 128 16.20 0.57 -5.66
C LEU A 128 17.48 0.80 -6.47
N ALA A 129 17.57 0.25 -7.68
CA ALA A 129 18.70 0.45 -8.58
C ALA A 129 18.23 0.86 -9.97
N GLY A 130 18.83 1.89 -10.56
CA GLY A 130 18.33 2.40 -11.83
C GLY A 130 19.24 3.44 -12.49
N GLY A 131 18.68 4.13 -13.46
CA GLY A 131 19.31 5.30 -14.07
C GLY A 131 18.31 6.18 -14.79
N ALA A 132 18.70 7.43 -15.00
CA ALA A 132 17.88 8.45 -15.62
C ALA A 132 18.70 9.28 -16.62
N VAL A 133 18.04 9.72 -17.69
CA VAL A 133 18.47 10.86 -18.49
C VAL A 133 17.27 11.55 -19.14
N ALA A 134 17.29 12.87 -19.09
CA ALA A 134 16.35 13.77 -19.77
C ALA A 134 17.16 14.94 -20.34
N ILE A 135 17.12 15.14 -21.64
CA ILE A 135 18.01 16.04 -22.38
C ILE A 135 17.40 17.43 -22.41
N ALA A 136 17.68 18.23 -21.38
CA ALA A 136 17.15 19.57 -21.23
C ALA A 136 17.72 20.59 -22.25
N THR A 137 18.87 20.29 -22.88
CA THR A 137 19.55 21.17 -23.84
C THR A 137 20.19 20.39 -24.99
N PRO A 138 20.36 20.97 -26.19
CA PRO A 138 21.00 20.30 -27.32
C PRO A 138 22.53 20.17 -27.18
N GLY A 139 23.14 20.61 -26.08
CA GLY A 139 24.60 20.71 -25.94
C GLY A 139 25.33 19.39 -26.18
N ALA A 140 24.78 18.28 -25.69
CA ALA A 140 25.39 16.96 -25.88
C ALA A 140 25.34 16.49 -27.35
N PHE A 141 24.24 16.77 -28.07
CA PHE A 141 24.15 16.52 -29.51
C PHE A 141 25.20 17.33 -30.28
N VAL A 142 25.42 18.60 -29.93
CA VAL A 142 26.43 19.47 -30.57
C VAL A 142 27.84 18.93 -30.36
N GLU A 143 28.21 18.55 -29.14
CA GLU A 143 29.55 18.03 -28.84
C GLU A 143 29.82 16.64 -29.44
N PHE A 144 28.84 15.73 -29.45
CA PHE A 144 29.01 14.44 -30.12
C PHE A 144 29.00 14.55 -31.66
N SER A 145 28.27 15.51 -32.23
CA SER A 145 28.34 15.81 -33.68
C SER A 145 29.74 16.25 -34.10
N ARG A 146 30.40 17.10 -33.29
CA ARG A 146 31.78 17.56 -33.52
C ARG A 146 32.81 16.43 -33.47
N GLN A 147 32.53 15.36 -32.72
CA GLN A 147 33.37 14.18 -32.60
C GLN A 147 33.08 13.11 -33.67
N GLY A 148 32.08 13.32 -34.54
CA GLY A 148 31.64 12.30 -35.51
C GLY A 148 30.99 11.08 -34.86
N GLY A 149 30.51 11.18 -33.62
CA GLY A 149 29.97 10.05 -32.86
C GLY A 149 28.48 9.77 -33.08
N LEU A 150 27.74 10.67 -33.74
CA LEU A 150 26.30 10.52 -33.99
C LEU A 150 26.02 9.92 -35.37
N ALA A 151 25.07 8.99 -35.42
CA ALA A 151 24.49 8.52 -36.68
C ALA A 151 23.73 9.68 -37.35
N PRO A 152 24.00 10.02 -38.62
CA PRO A 152 23.31 11.12 -39.32
C PRO A 152 21.80 10.93 -39.45
N ASP A 153 21.30 9.69 -39.43
CA ASP A 153 19.87 9.35 -39.43
C ASP A 153 19.29 9.12 -38.02
N GLY A 154 20.10 9.31 -36.97
CA GLY A 154 19.70 9.17 -35.58
C GLY A 154 19.46 7.73 -35.11
N ARG A 155 19.86 6.70 -35.87
CA ARG A 155 19.61 5.28 -35.53
C ARG A 155 20.85 4.56 -35.02
N CYS A 156 20.71 3.80 -33.93
CA CYS A 156 21.73 2.85 -33.50
C CYS A 156 21.65 1.57 -34.34
N LYS A 157 22.42 1.49 -35.43
CA LYS A 157 22.46 0.36 -36.37
C LYS A 157 23.39 -0.75 -35.85
N ALA A 158 23.07 -1.27 -34.67
CA ALA A 158 23.96 -2.13 -33.88
C ALA A 158 24.40 -3.40 -34.63
N PHE A 159 25.71 -3.59 -34.76
CA PHE A 159 26.38 -4.70 -35.47
C PHE A 159 26.10 -4.81 -36.98
N SER A 160 25.53 -3.77 -37.58
CA SER A 160 25.28 -3.65 -39.02
C SER A 160 26.54 -3.26 -39.78
N ASP A 161 26.65 -3.63 -41.06
CA ASP A 161 27.66 -3.05 -41.97
C ASP A 161 27.42 -1.55 -42.22
N ALA A 162 26.19 -1.08 -41.99
CA ALA A 162 25.78 0.32 -42.08
C ALA A 162 25.93 1.10 -40.75
N ALA A 163 26.71 0.59 -39.78
CA ALA A 163 26.96 1.23 -38.50
C ALA A 163 27.82 2.51 -38.64
N ASP A 164 27.21 3.69 -38.43
CA ASP A 164 27.81 5.01 -38.67
C ASP A 164 27.76 5.97 -37.45
N GLY A 165 27.35 5.49 -36.28
CA GLY A 165 27.30 6.27 -35.04
C GLY A 165 26.15 5.89 -34.11
N THR A 166 26.00 6.62 -33.00
CA THR A 166 24.89 6.41 -32.05
C THR A 166 23.74 7.39 -32.29
N GLY A 167 22.50 6.91 -32.18
CA GLY A 167 21.32 7.74 -31.91
C GLY A 167 21.20 8.02 -30.41
N TRP A 168 20.95 9.27 -30.01
CA TRP A 168 20.74 9.62 -28.60
C TRP A 168 19.26 9.56 -28.24
N ALA A 169 18.96 9.15 -27.01
CA ALA A 169 17.59 9.01 -26.51
C ALA A 169 17.48 9.41 -25.04
N GLU A 170 16.25 9.49 -24.56
CA GLU A 170 15.89 9.78 -23.17
C GLU A 170 15.33 8.53 -22.49
N GLY A 171 15.40 8.45 -21.17
CA GLY A 171 14.82 7.32 -20.46
C GLY A 171 15.09 7.32 -18.96
N VAL A 172 14.15 6.74 -18.21
CA VAL A 172 14.28 6.48 -16.78
C VAL A 172 13.83 5.04 -16.52
N GLY A 173 14.65 4.29 -15.79
CA GLY A 173 14.35 2.92 -15.40
C GLY A 173 14.81 2.64 -13.99
N VAL A 174 13.96 1.98 -13.20
CA VAL A 174 14.22 1.62 -11.80
C VAL A 174 13.81 0.16 -11.58
N LEU A 175 14.67 -0.59 -10.90
CA LEU A 175 14.48 -1.97 -10.47
C LEU A 175 14.44 -1.98 -8.93
N LEU A 176 13.54 -2.78 -8.35
CA LEU A 176 13.61 -3.12 -6.93
C LEU A 176 14.30 -4.49 -6.78
N LEU A 177 15.30 -4.56 -5.92
CA LEU A 177 16.10 -5.75 -5.64
C LEU A 177 15.99 -6.18 -4.17
N GLU A 178 16.04 -7.50 -3.99
CA GLU A 178 16.11 -8.18 -2.71
C GLU A 178 17.02 -9.41 -2.83
N ARG A 179 17.51 -9.95 -1.72
CA ARG A 179 18.09 -11.31 -1.71
C ARG A 179 16.98 -12.32 -1.97
N LEU A 180 17.23 -13.33 -2.83
CA LEU A 180 16.24 -14.34 -3.20
C LEU A 180 15.58 -15.02 -1.99
N SER A 181 16.39 -15.42 -1.00
CA SER A 181 15.93 -16.03 0.27
C SER A 181 15.00 -15.14 1.10
N ASP A 182 15.07 -13.83 0.90
CA ASP A 182 14.22 -12.87 1.60
C ASP A 182 12.94 -12.62 0.79
N ALA A 183 13.03 -12.54 -0.54
CA ALA A 183 11.86 -12.49 -1.42
C ALA A 183 10.97 -13.74 -1.24
N GLU A 184 11.56 -14.93 -1.20
CA GLU A 184 10.88 -16.21 -0.93
C GLU A 184 10.19 -16.20 0.45
N ARG A 185 10.94 -15.84 1.52
CA ARG A 185 10.38 -15.73 2.88
C ARG A 185 9.24 -14.72 2.97
N ASN A 186 9.31 -13.64 2.20
CA ASN A 186 8.33 -12.57 2.17
C ASN A 186 7.18 -12.82 1.17
N GLY A 187 7.13 -13.97 0.50
CA GLY A 187 6.09 -14.32 -0.48
C GLY A 187 6.08 -13.41 -1.72
N ARG A 188 7.23 -12.82 -2.09
CA ARG A 188 7.32 -11.82 -3.16
C ARG A 188 7.54 -12.46 -4.52
N ARG A 189 6.88 -11.92 -5.55
CA ARG A 189 7.08 -12.32 -6.94
C ARG A 189 8.49 -11.95 -7.41
N VAL A 190 9.28 -12.96 -7.77
CA VAL A 190 10.60 -12.75 -8.38
C VAL A 190 10.45 -12.73 -9.91
N LEU A 191 11.02 -11.72 -10.57
CA LEU A 191 10.95 -11.58 -12.04
C LEU A 191 12.16 -12.20 -12.76
N ALA A 192 13.33 -12.14 -12.13
CA ALA A 192 14.59 -12.75 -12.53
C ALA A 192 15.59 -12.64 -11.35
N VAL A 193 16.69 -13.40 -11.40
CA VAL A 193 17.79 -13.33 -10.41
C VAL A 193 19.04 -12.71 -11.02
N LEU A 194 19.61 -11.71 -10.35
CA LEU A 194 20.96 -11.20 -10.65
C LEU A 194 22.00 -12.23 -10.15
N ARG A 195 22.42 -13.13 -11.04
CA ARG A 195 23.32 -14.25 -10.71
C ARG A 195 24.76 -13.84 -10.50
N GLY A 196 25.22 -12.82 -11.21
CA GLY A 196 26.57 -12.29 -11.08
C GLY A 196 26.72 -10.96 -11.80
N SER A 197 27.75 -10.21 -11.43
CA SER A 197 28.10 -8.95 -12.08
C SER A 197 29.57 -8.65 -11.87
N ALA A 198 30.15 -7.87 -12.78
CA ALA A 198 31.50 -7.32 -12.65
C ALA A 198 31.57 -5.92 -13.26
N VAL A 199 32.52 -5.12 -12.75
CA VAL A 199 32.86 -3.80 -13.25
C VAL A 199 34.39 -3.73 -13.39
N ASN A 200 34.89 -3.18 -14.50
CA ASN A 200 36.33 -2.92 -14.67
C ASN A 200 36.58 -1.63 -15.46
N GLN A 201 37.84 -1.41 -15.88
CA GLN A 201 38.27 -0.23 -16.60
C GLN A 201 39.15 -0.58 -17.82
N ASP A 202 39.01 0.20 -18.89
CA ASP A 202 39.80 0.11 -20.12
C ASP A 202 41.26 0.53 -19.91
N GLY A 203 41.50 1.44 -18.96
CA GLY A 203 42.84 1.92 -18.61
C GLY A 203 43.46 2.75 -19.75
N ALA A 204 44.74 2.49 -20.05
CA ALA A 204 45.43 3.13 -21.17
C ALA A 204 45.07 2.44 -22.50
N SER A 205 43.87 2.71 -23.02
CA SER A 205 43.42 2.30 -24.36
C SER A 205 43.93 3.25 -25.45
N ASN A 206 43.51 3.04 -26.70
CA ASN A 206 43.96 3.81 -27.88
C ASN A 206 43.32 5.22 -27.99
N GLY A 207 43.06 5.86 -26.84
CA GLY A 207 42.32 7.11 -26.69
C GLY A 207 41.27 7.00 -25.58
N LEU A 208 41.06 8.06 -24.80
CA LEU A 208 40.21 8.04 -23.59
C LEU A 208 38.79 7.50 -23.83
N THR A 209 38.22 7.78 -24.99
CA THR A 209 36.87 7.37 -25.41
C THR A 209 36.86 6.12 -26.30
N ALA A 210 38.03 5.54 -26.62
CA ALA A 210 38.16 4.36 -27.46
C ALA A 210 38.04 3.07 -26.61
N PRO A 211 37.10 2.16 -26.95
CA PRO A 211 36.83 0.96 -26.15
C PRO A 211 37.97 -0.07 -26.24
N ASN A 212 38.15 -0.87 -25.19
CA ASN A 212 39.19 -1.91 -25.14
C ASN A 212 38.60 -3.34 -25.08
N GLY A 213 38.69 -4.07 -26.19
CA GLY A 213 38.18 -5.44 -26.31
C GLY A 213 38.76 -6.43 -25.29
N LEU A 214 40.03 -6.28 -24.89
CA LEU A 214 40.62 -7.12 -23.84
C LEU A 214 40.07 -6.80 -22.44
N SER A 215 39.65 -5.57 -22.19
CA SER A 215 38.95 -5.21 -20.95
C SER A 215 37.50 -5.70 -20.95
N GLN A 216 36.83 -5.67 -22.09
CA GLN A 216 35.50 -6.25 -22.26
C GLN A 216 35.51 -7.77 -22.05
N GLN A 217 36.47 -8.50 -22.63
CA GLN A 217 36.67 -9.94 -22.36
C GLN A 217 36.83 -10.21 -20.85
N ARG A 218 37.72 -9.45 -20.18
CA ARG A 218 37.97 -9.59 -18.73
C ARG A 218 36.74 -9.30 -17.86
N VAL A 219 35.88 -8.33 -18.20
CA VAL A 219 34.67 -8.07 -17.39
C VAL A 219 33.61 -9.15 -17.57
N ILE A 220 33.50 -9.72 -18.78
CA ILE A 220 32.64 -10.88 -19.07
C ILE A 220 33.11 -12.10 -18.27
N GLU A 221 34.39 -12.44 -18.36
CA GLU A 221 35.00 -13.56 -17.63
C GLU A 221 34.85 -13.41 -16.11
N GLN A 222 35.05 -12.20 -15.57
CA GLN A 222 34.86 -11.94 -14.13
C GLN A 222 33.39 -12.05 -13.71
N ALA A 223 32.44 -11.60 -14.53
CA ALA A 223 31.01 -11.73 -14.23
C ALA A 223 30.56 -13.20 -14.25
N LEU A 224 31.06 -13.99 -15.21
CA LEU A 224 30.86 -15.44 -15.29
C LEU A 224 31.45 -16.15 -14.07
N ALA A 225 32.68 -15.82 -13.67
CA ALA A 225 33.32 -16.35 -12.46
C ALA A 225 32.52 -16.00 -11.19
N ASN A 226 32.06 -14.76 -11.07
CA ASN A 226 31.22 -14.31 -9.94
C ASN A 226 29.86 -15.04 -9.90
N ALA A 227 29.28 -15.36 -11.06
CA ALA A 227 28.05 -16.15 -11.17
C ALA A 227 28.26 -17.67 -10.99
N ARG A 228 29.51 -18.13 -11.03
CA ARG A 228 29.95 -19.54 -11.11
C ARG A 228 29.39 -20.26 -12.36
N LEU A 229 29.50 -19.60 -13.51
CA LEU A 229 29.00 -20.08 -14.81
C LEU A 229 30.10 -20.10 -15.87
N SER A 230 29.88 -20.85 -16.95
CA SER A 230 30.69 -20.84 -18.17
C SER A 230 30.04 -20.03 -19.28
N GLY A 231 30.77 -19.69 -20.34
CA GLY A 231 30.19 -19.02 -21.52
C GLY A 231 29.04 -19.80 -22.17
N ALA A 232 29.08 -21.15 -22.13
CA ALA A 232 28.04 -22.01 -22.70
C ALA A 232 26.72 -22.04 -21.87
N ASP A 233 26.75 -21.49 -20.66
CA ASP A 233 25.57 -21.37 -19.80
C ASP A 233 24.67 -20.19 -20.15
N VAL A 234 25.18 -19.16 -20.83
CA VAL A 234 24.39 -17.98 -21.23
C VAL A 234 23.85 -18.16 -22.65
N ASP A 235 22.59 -17.79 -22.85
CA ASP A 235 21.87 -17.99 -24.11
C ASP A 235 21.89 -16.76 -25.00
N VAL A 236 21.77 -15.57 -24.39
CA VAL A 236 21.68 -14.29 -25.09
C VAL A 236 22.50 -13.21 -24.39
N VAL A 237 23.13 -12.33 -25.18
CA VAL A 237 23.71 -11.07 -24.72
C VAL A 237 22.89 -9.90 -25.28
N GLU A 238 22.36 -9.11 -24.36
CA GLU A 238 21.92 -7.74 -24.62
C GLU A 238 23.15 -6.82 -24.52
N ALA A 239 23.61 -6.36 -25.68
CA ALA A 239 24.92 -5.75 -25.83
C ALA A 239 24.95 -4.26 -25.46
N HIS A 240 26.16 -3.72 -25.35
CA HIS A 240 26.33 -2.28 -25.38
C HIS A 240 25.93 -1.72 -26.77
N GLY A 241 26.36 -2.35 -27.86
CA GLY A 241 25.84 -2.26 -29.23
C GLY A 241 25.24 -0.91 -29.59
N THR A 242 26.11 0.07 -29.85
CA THR A 242 25.72 1.48 -30.03
C THR A 242 25.50 1.88 -31.49
N GLY A 243 25.87 1.02 -32.45
CA GLY A 243 25.83 1.34 -33.88
C GLY A 243 27.09 2.04 -34.36
N THR A 244 28.20 1.92 -33.62
CA THR A 244 29.46 2.63 -33.94
C THR A 244 30.42 1.73 -34.71
N SER A 245 30.97 2.25 -35.81
CA SER A 245 31.87 1.51 -36.71
C SER A 245 33.12 0.93 -36.02
N LEU A 246 33.61 1.56 -34.95
CA LEU A 246 34.73 1.06 -34.15
C LEU A 246 34.28 0.19 -32.96
N GLY A 247 33.21 0.58 -32.26
CA GLY A 247 32.81 -0.06 -31.00
C GLY A 247 32.13 -1.41 -31.21
N ASP A 248 31.26 -1.50 -32.20
CA ASP A 248 30.47 -2.70 -32.46
C ASP A 248 31.33 -3.91 -32.86
N PRO A 249 32.37 -3.78 -33.72
CA PRO A 249 33.29 -4.88 -34.00
C PRO A 249 34.12 -5.30 -32.77
N ILE A 250 34.56 -4.35 -31.94
CA ILE A 250 35.33 -4.63 -30.72
C ILE A 250 34.49 -5.44 -29.72
N GLU A 251 33.21 -5.08 -29.53
CA GLU A 251 32.31 -5.85 -28.66
C GLU A 251 32.00 -7.23 -29.26
N ALA A 252 31.67 -7.33 -30.55
CA ALA A 252 31.41 -8.62 -31.19
C ALA A 252 32.60 -9.58 -31.08
N GLN A 253 33.83 -9.09 -31.28
CA GLN A 253 35.06 -9.86 -31.10
C GLN A 253 35.28 -10.28 -29.64
N ALA A 254 34.98 -9.42 -28.66
CA ALA A 254 35.04 -9.78 -27.24
C ALA A 254 34.03 -10.88 -26.86
N LEU A 255 32.83 -10.86 -27.44
CA LEU A 255 31.80 -11.88 -27.25
C LEU A 255 32.16 -13.20 -27.95
N LEU A 256 32.70 -13.17 -29.17
CA LEU A 256 33.23 -14.33 -29.88
C LEU A 256 34.38 -15.00 -29.09
N ALA A 257 35.27 -14.18 -28.52
CA ALA A 257 36.41 -14.65 -27.72
C ALA A 257 36.02 -15.21 -26.33
N THR A 258 34.83 -14.90 -25.81
CA THR A 258 34.38 -15.38 -24.49
C THR A 258 33.25 -16.39 -24.63
N TYR A 259 32.06 -15.92 -24.96
CA TYR A 259 30.86 -16.72 -25.12
C TYR A 259 30.88 -17.61 -26.36
N GLY A 260 31.47 -17.16 -27.48
CA GLY A 260 31.46 -17.88 -28.76
C GLY A 260 32.30 -19.16 -28.80
N ARG A 261 33.18 -19.38 -27.81
CA ARG A 261 34.05 -20.56 -27.69
C ARG A 261 33.31 -21.77 -27.11
N ASN A 262 33.69 -22.97 -27.56
CA ASN A 262 33.23 -24.26 -27.01
C ASN A 262 31.70 -24.47 -26.94
N ARG A 263 30.93 -23.81 -27.83
CA ARG A 263 29.47 -24.02 -27.94
C ARG A 263 29.11 -25.05 -29.03
N PRO A 264 28.02 -25.82 -28.85
CA PRO A 264 27.37 -26.54 -29.94
C PRO A 264 26.87 -25.60 -31.05
N GLN A 265 26.96 -26.00 -32.33
CA GLN A 265 26.55 -25.18 -33.48
C GLN A 265 25.03 -24.93 -33.57
N ASP A 266 24.24 -25.83 -32.98
CA ASP A 266 22.79 -25.76 -32.81
C ASP A 266 22.36 -24.86 -31.64
N ARG A 267 23.29 -24.51 -30.74
CA ARG A 267 23.05 -23.60 -29.60
C ARG A 267 24.06 -22.44 -29.57
N PRO A 268 24.03 -21.53 -30.56
CA PRO A 268 24.84 -20.32 -30.55
C PRO A 268 24.49 -19.43 -29.33
N LEU A 269 25.31 -18.40 -29.10
CA LEU A 269 24.92 -17.24 -28.32
C LEU A 269 24.12 -16.30 -29.22
N TRP A 270 22.94 -15.88 -28.77
CA TRP A 270 22.17 -14.84 -29.43
C TRP A 270 22.66 -13.44 -29.04
N LEU A 271 22.66 -12.51 -29.98
CA LEU A 271 23.18 -11.15 -29.80
C LEU A 271 22.20 -10.10 -30.32
N GLY A 272 21.96 -9.05 -29.54
CA GLY A 272 21.18 -7.89 -29.98
C GLY A 272 21.35 -6.68 -29.05
N SER A 273 20.73 -5.55 -29.40
CA SER A 273 20.75 -4.32 -28.60
C SER A 273 19.40 -3.61 -28.65
N VAL A 274 18.83 -3.29 -27.48
CA VAL A 274 17.61 -2.46 -27.31
C VAL A 274 17.75 -1.07 -27.94
N LYS A 275 18.98 -0.61 -28.16
CA LYS A 275 19.27 0.70 -28.72
C LYS A 275 18.85 0.81 -30.18
N SER A 276 18.79 -0.33 -30.89
CA SER A 276 18.20 -0.40 -32.23
C SER A 276 16.70 -0.06 -32.25
N ASN A 277 15.99 -0.25 -31.12
CA ASN A 277 14.57 0.06 -30.97
C ASN A 277 14.31 1.46 -30.40
N LEU A 278 15.13 1.88 -29.41
CA LEU A 278 14.86 3.06 -28.58
C LEU A 278 15.92 4.18 -28.69
N GLY A 279 16.98 3.99 -29.47
CA GLY A 279 18.19 4.82 -29.38
C GLY A 279 18.99 4.54 -28.09
N HIS A 280 20.01 5.34 -27.81
CA HIS A 280 20.87 5.18 -26.63
C HIS A 280 20.43 6.12 -25.48
N PRO A 281 19.76 5.62 -24.42
CA PRO A 281 19.32 6.44 -23.28
C PRO A 281 20.44 6.63 -22.24
N GLN A 282 21.65 6.92 -22.71
CA GLN A 282 22.84 7.29 -21.92
C GLN A 282 22.99 6.53 -20.58
N ALA A 283 22.86 7.21 -19.44
CA ALA A 283 23.02 6.63 -18.11
C ALA A 283 21.97 5.56 -17.76
N ALA A 284 20.79 5.58 -18.39
CA ALA A 284 19.73 4.58 -18.27
C ALA A 284 19.88 3.39 -19.25
N ALA A 285 20.91 3.36 -20.11
CA ALA A 285 21.08 2.31 -21.11
C ALA A 285 21.24 0.90 -20.52
N GLY A 286 21.94 0.78 -19.40
CA GLY A 286 22.11 -0.48 -18.67
C GLY A 286 20.78 -1.04 -18.16
N VAL A 287 20.00 -0.22 -17.45
CA VAL A 287 18.69 -0.64 -16.91
C VAL A 287 17.68 -0.92 -18.02
N ALA A 288 17.71 -0.20 -19.15
CA ALA A 288 16.88 -0.50 -20.31
C ALA A 288 17.19 -1.90 -20.89
N GLY A 289 18.46 -2.26 -21.00
CA GLY A 289 18.89 -3.60 -21.41
C GLY A 289 18.46 -4.70 -20.41
N VAL A 290 18.59 -4.43 -19.10
CA VAL A 290 18.10 -5.35 -18.06
C VAL A 290 16.58 -5.54 -18.12
N ILE A 291 15.80 -4.47 -18.32
CA ILE A 291 14.34 -4.56 -18.49
C ILE A 291 13.99 -5.42 -19.71
N LYS A 292 14.64 -5.20 -20.86
CA LYS A 292 14.45 -6.05 -22.07
C LYS A 292 14.78 -7.51 -21.76
N ALA A 293 15.90 -7.79 -21.09
CA ALA A 293 16.31 -9.16 -20.77
C ALA A 293 15.34 -9.86 -19.80
N VAL A 294 14.86 -9.17 -18.76
CA VAL A 294 13.84 -9.70 -17.84
C VAL A 294 12.52 -9.96 -18.57
N MET A 295 12.10 -9.08 -19.47
CA MET A 295 10.88 -9.29 -20.26
C MET A 295 11.05 -10.45 -21.26
N ALA A 296 12.21 -10.61 -21.89
CA ALA A 296 12.51 -11.75 -22.77
C ALA A 296 12.47 -13.09 -22.01
N VAL A 297 13.05 -13.13 -20.80
CA VAL A 297 12.97 -14.29 -19.89
C VAL A 297 11.53 -14.63 -19.55
N ARG A 298 10.72 -13.63 -19.14
CA ARG A 298 9.34 -13.83 -18.71
C ARG A 298 8.37 -14.25 -19.81
N ASN A 299 8.63 -13.86 -21.06
CA ASN A 299 7.77 -14.21 -22.20
C ASN A 299 8.30 -15.42 -22.99
N GLY A 300 9.46 -15.97 -22.65
CA GLY A 300 10.07 -17.07 -23.39
C GLY A 300 10.39 -16.72 -24.86
N VAL A 301 10.66 -15.45 -25.16
CA VAL A 301 10.88 -14.96 -26.53
C VAL A 301 12.06 -13.97 -26.55
N LEU A 302 12.93 -14.14 -27.54
CA LEU A 302 14.02 -13.22 -27.86
C LEU A 302 13.55 -12.22 -28.93
N PRO A 303 13.34 -10.94 -28.60
CA PRO A 303 12.91 -9.93 -29.57
C PRO A 303 14.07 -9.50 -30.49
N PRO A 304 13.79 -9.12 -31.75
CA PRO A 304 14.81 -8.79 -32.73
C PRO A 304 15.56 -7.49 -32.42
N THR A 305 16.82 -7.44 -32.85
CA THR A 305 17.61 -6.23 -33.01
C THR A 305 17.36 -5.67 -34.41
N LEU A 306 17.09 -4.37 -34.52
CA LEU A 306 16.72 -3.73 -35.79
C LEU A 306 17.94 -3.26 -36.57
N HIS A 307 17.76 -3.07 -37.88
CA HIS A 307 18.75 -2.51 -38.81
C HIS A 307 20.04 -3.34 -39.01
N ALA A 308 19.97 -4.64 -38.71
CA ALA A 308 21.09 -5.58 -38.75
C ALA A 308 20.97 -6.62 -39.88
N ASP A 309 20.29 -6.27 -40.97
CA ASP A 309 20.02 -7.16 -42.11
C ASP A 309 21.31 -7.64 -42.81
N GLU A 310 22.31 -6.76 -42.94
CA GLU A 310 23.68 -7.11 -43.30
C GLU A 310 24.59 -6.96 -42.05
N PRO A 311 25.07 -8.06 -41.46
CA PRO A 311 26.05 -8.02 -40.36
C PRO A 311 27.37 -7.36 -40.79
N SER A 312 28.00 -6.63 -39.87
CA SER A 312 29.27 -5.92 -40.13
C SER A 312 30.37 -6.85 -40.64
N ARG A 313 31.05 -6.44 -41.71
CA ARG A 313 32.15 -7.17 -42.36
C ARG A 313 33.48 -7.05 -41.61
N GLU A 314 33.58 -6.12 -40.67
CA GLU A 314 34.73 -5.95 -39.75
C GLU A 314 34.75 -7.00 -38.61
N VAL A 315 33.79 -7.95 -38.63
CA VAL A 315 33.67 -9.04 -37.66
C VAL A 315 33.73 -10.38 -38.39
N ASP A 316 34.67 -11.24 -37.98
CA ASP A 316 34.67 -12.65 -38.39
C ASP A 316 33.62 -13.43 -37.58
N TRP A 317 32.36 -13.36 -38.03
CA TRP A 317 31.24 -14.13 -37.48
C TRP A 317 31.42 -15.66 -37.61
N SER A 318 32.39 -16.15 -38.40
CA SER A 318 32.67 -17.57 -38.53
C SER A 318 33.61 -18.10 -37.43
N SER A 319 34.33 -17.21 -36.73
CA SER A 319 35.31 -17.55 -35.69
C SER A 319 34.73 -18.16 -34.41
N GLY A 320 33.41 -18.09 -34.20
CA GLY A 320 32.74 -18.57 -33.00
C GLY A 320 31.22 -18.62 -33.15
N ALA A 321 30.55 -19.32 -32.23
CA ALA A 321 29.12 -19.55 -32.32
C ALA A 321 28.29 -18.39 -31.72
N VAL A 322 28.33 -17.22 -32.35
CA VAL A 322 27.50 -16.04 -32.02
C VAL A 322 26.61 -15.71 -33.22
N ARG A 323 25.33 -15.39 -33.00
CA ARG A 323 24.39 -15.00 -34.06
C ARG A 323 23.57 -13.77 -33.66
N LEU A 324 23.40 -12.83 -34.60
CA LEU A 324 22.51 -11.68 -34.43
C LEU A 324 21.04 -12.12 -34.44
N LEU A 325 20.25 -11.52 -33.55
CA LEU A 325 18.79 -11.68 -33.46
C LEU A 325 18.10 -10.80 -34.50
N THR A 326 18.14 -11.16 -35.79
CA THR A 326 17.45 -10.39 -36.84
C THR A 326 15.94 -10.63 -36.87
N GLU A 327 15.45 -11.72 -36.28
CA GLU A 327 14.03 -12.07 -36.17
C GLU A 327 13.62 -12.42 -34.73
N ALA A 328 12.31 -12.41 -34.46
CA ALA A 328 11.76 -12.77 -33.16
C ALA A 328 11.82 -14.30 -32.97
N THR A 329 12.62 -14.76 -32.02
CA THR A 329 12.95 -16.18 -31.86
C THR A 329 12.39 -16.73 -30.53
N PRO A 330 11.62 -17.84 -30.53
CA PRO A 330 11.25 -18.52 -29.29
C PRO A 330 12.49 -18.92 -28.49
N TRP A 331 12.50 -18.65 -27.18
CA TRP A 331 13.60 -19.02 -26.30
C TRP A 331 13.31 -20.41 -25.73
N PRO A 332 13.94 -21.49 -26.23
CA PRO A 332 13.58 -22.85 -25.85
C PRO A 332 13.83 -23.10 -24.35
N ASP A 333 12.92 -23.86 -23.75
CA ASP A 333 13.17 -24.46 -22.44
C ASP A 333 14.15 -25.64 -22.60
N VAL A 334 15.13 -25.69 -21.70
CA VAL A 334 16.20 -26.70 -21.64
C VAL A 334 16.36 -27.16 -20.20
N ASP A 335 17.17 -28.19 -19.94
CA ASP A 335 17.45 -28.71 -18.58
C ASP A 335 18.40 -27.79 -17.77
N ARG A 336 18.12 -26.49 -17.81
CA ARG A 336 18.67 -25.41 -16.96
C ARG A 336 17.83 -24.14 -17.14
N PRO A 337 17.85 -23.20 -16.20
CA PRO A 337 17.24 -21.88 -16.38
C PRO A 337 17.73 -21.15 -17.65
N ARG A 338 16.82 -20.40 -18.27
CA ARG A 338 17.14 -19.38 -19.30
C ARG A 338 18.08 -18.32 -18.69
N ARG A 339 19.16 -17.96 -19.40
CA ARG A 339 20.16 -17.00 -18.90
C ARG A 339 20.49 -15.93 -19.94
N ALA A 340 20.32 -14.67 -19.56
CA ALA A 340 20.77 -13.51 -20.33
C ALA A 340 21.97 -12.86 -19.65
N ALA A 341 22.82 -12.20 -20.43
CA ALA A 341 23.76 -11.23 -19.90
C ALA A 341 23.53 -9.85 -20.53
N VAL A 342 23.90 -8.78 -19.82
CA VAL A 342 23.73 -7.39 -20.25
C VAL A 342 25.05 -6.65 -20.12
N SER A 343 25.50 -6.00 -21.20
CA SER A 343 26.71 -5.19 -21.28
C SER A 343 26.41 -3.69 -21.29
N ALA A 344 27.23 -2.91 -20.61
CA ALA A 344 27.28 -1.45 -20.81
C ALA A 344 28.71 -0.93 -20.60
N PHE A 345 29.22 -0.21 -21.60
CA PHE A 345 30.59 0.30 -21.61
C PHE A 345 30.53 1.83 -21.64
N GLY A 346 31.06 2.49 -20.61
CA GLY A 346 31.08 3.95 -20.54
C GLY A 346 32.21 4.51 -21.39
N ALA A 347 31.99 5.63 -22.09
CA ALA A 347 33.04 6.33 -22.83
C ALA A 347 34.13 6.98 -21.93
N SER A 348 34.06 6.77 -20.61
CA SER A 348 35.13 7.00 -19.63
C SER A 348 36.03 5.77 -19.42
N GLY A 349 35.80 4.68 -20.17
CA GLY A 349 36.50 3.40 -20.04
C GLY A 349 35.91 2.45 -18.98
N THR A 350 34.90 2.85 -18.20
CA THR A 350 34.30 1.98 -17.17
C THR A 350 33.32 0.99 -17.79
N ASN A 351 33.65 -0.29 -17.75
CA ASN A 351 32.81 -1.38 -18.26
C ASN A 351 32.02 -2.04 -17.14
N ALA A 352 30.77 -2.41 -17.42
CA ALA A 352 29.95 -3.24 -16.55
C ALA A 352 29.30 -4.38 -17.35
N HIS A 353 29.27 -5.58 -16.75
CA HIS A 353 28.59 -6.75 -17.30
C HIS A 353 27.83 -7.46 -16.19
N VAL A 354 26.58 -7.82 -16.44
CA VAL A 354 25.69 -8.50 -15.47
C VAL A 354 25.06 -9.74 -16.09
N ILE A 355 24.81 -10.76 -15.27
CA ILE A 355 24.17 -12.02 -15.69
C ILE A 355 22.86 -12.18 -14.93
N LEU A 356 21.79 -12.42 -15.68
CA LEU A 356 20.43 -12.60 -15.22
C LEU A 356 19.98 -14.04 -15.50
N GLU A 357 19.21 -14.61 -14.59
CA GLU A 357 18.67 -15.97 -14.69
C GLU A 357 17.17 -16.00 -14.43
N ALA A 358 16.46 -16.85 -15.18
CA ALA A 358 15.06 -17.16 -14.93
C ALA A 358 14.88 -17.88 -13.58
N VAL A 359 13.81 -17.54 -12.88
CA VAL A 359 13.33 -18.32 -11.74
C VAL A 359 12.27 -19.29 -12.27
N PRO A 360 12.21 -20.55 -11.82
CA PRO A 360 11.07 -21.41 -12.08
C PRO A 360 9.78 -20.71 -11.66
N ASP A 361 8.70 -20.86 -12.43
CA ASP A 361 7.40 -20.34 -12.01
C ASP A 361 7.02 -20.97 -10.66
N ALA A 362 6.79 -20.12 -9.67
CA ALA A 362 6.31 -20.56 -8.37
C ALA A 362 4.93 -21.22 -8.58
N PRO A 363 4.65 -22.39 -7.98
CA PRO A 363 3.33 -22.98 -8.05
C PRO A 363 2.32 -21.97 -7.50
N THR A 364 1.36 -21.57 -8.32
CA THR A 364 0.27 -20.68 -7.90
C THR A 364 -0.48 -21.40 -6.78
N GLU A 365 -0.31 -20.93 -5.53
CA GLU A 365 -1.13 -21.41 -4.43
C GLU A 365 -2.59 -21.15 -4.80
N SER A 366 -3.37 -22.24 -4.90
CA SER A 366 -4.80 -22.14 -5.17
C SER A 366 -5.44 -21.26 -4.09
N PRO A 367 -6.01 -20.10 -4.44
CA PRO A 367 -6.60 -19.23 -3.44
C PRO A 367 -7.70 -19.98 -2.69
N VAL A 368 -7.86 -19.68 -1.40
CA VAL A 368 -9.07 -20.09 -0.69
C VAL A 368 -10.26 -19.54 -1.46
N SER A 369 -11.13 -20.44 -1.94
CA SER A 369 -12.34 -20.05 -2.66
C SER A 369 -13.19 -19.17 -1.75
N ALA A 370 -13.21 -17.87 -2.02
CA ALA A 370 -14.10 -16.93 -1.38
C ALA A 370 -15.50 -17.11 -1.96
N GLY A 371 -16.21 -18.14 -1.49
CA GLY A 371 -17.66 -18.16 -1.60
C GLY A 371 -18.20 -17.01 -0.75
N GLY A 372 -18.76 -15.98 -1.39
CA GLY A 372 -19.31 -14.81 -0.71
C GLY A 372 -18.89 -13.49 -1.37
N SER A 373 -19.21 -12.38 -0.70
CA SER A 373 -18.86 -11.02 -1.17
C SER A 373 -17.41 -10.67 -0.82
N VAL A 374 -16.70 -10.05 -1.77
CA VAL A 374 -15.40 -9.42 -1.55
C VAL A 374 -15.52 -7.90 -1.59
N VAL A 375 -14.49 -7.20 -1.10
CA VAL A 375 -14.42 -5.74 -1.09
C VAL A 375 -13.20 -5.26 -1.86
N TRP A 376 -13.41 -4.48 -2.93
CA TRP A 376 -12.34 -3.78 -3.62
C TRP A 376 -12.19 -2.37 -3.06
N VAL A 377 -11.01 -2.07 -2.52
CA VAL A 377 -10.68 -0.77 -1.93
C VAL A 377 -9.76 -0.02 -2.88
N VAL A 378 -10.14 1.20 -3.27
CA VAL A 378 -9.30 2.13 -4.03
C VAL A 378 -9.14 3.44 -3.27
N SER A 379 -8.01 4.12 -3.45
CA SER A 379 -7.77 5.42 -2.83
C SER A 379 -6.92 6.31 -3.72
N GLY A 380 -6.99 7.62 -3.51
CA GLY A 380 -6.16 8.62 -4.17
C GLY A 380 -5.96 9.87 -3.33
N ARG A 381 -4.98 10.69 -3.70
CA ARG A 381 -4.82 12.04 -3.14
C ARG A 381 -5.78 12.98 -3.88
N GLY A 382 -6.91 13.30 -3.26
CA GLY A 382 -7.96 14.09 -3.89
C GLY A 382 -8.89 13.27 -4.80
N VAL A 383 -10.11 13.79 -4.97
CA VAL A 383 -11.21 13.12 -5.71
C VAL A 383 -10.82 12.79 -7.15
N GLY A 384 -10.02 13.63 -7.83
CA GLY A 384 -9.55 13.36 -9.20
C GLY A 384 -8.70 12.09 -9.30
N ALA A 385 -7.74 11.92 -8.38
CA ALA A 385 -6.89 10.73 -8.34
C ALA A 385 -7.68 9.47 -7.97
N LEU A 386 -8.63 9.57 -7.02
CA LEU A 386 -9.53 8.46 -6.67
C LEU A 386 -10.35 7.98 -7.88
N ARG A 387 -10.93 8.91 -8.64
CA ARG A 387 -11.74 8.61 -9.84
C ARG A 387 -10.93 7.95 -10.94
N GLU A 388 -9.74 8.48 -11.22
CA GLU A 388 -8.83 7.91 -12.23
C GLU A 388 -8.29 6.53 -11.80
N GLN A 389 -8.00 6.33 -10.51
CA GLN A 389 -7.62 5.02 -9.98
C GLN A 389 -8.76 4.00 -10.10
N ALA A 390 -10.00 4.39 -9.77
CA ALA A 390 -11.17 3.52 -9.92
C ALA A 390 -11.36 3.10 -11.39
N ARG A 391 -11.28 4.05 -12.33
CA ARG A 391 -11.36 3.79 -13.77
C ARG A 391 -10.26 2.82 -14.23
N ARG A 392 -9.00 3.07 -13.87
CA ARG A 392 -7.86 2.20 -14.24
C ARG A 392 -8.03 0.77 -13.75
N VAL A 393 -8.50 0.58 -12.51
CA VAL A 393 -8.72 -0.75 -11.95
C VAL A 393 -9.91 -1.45 -12.63
N ALA A 394 -10.99 -0.74 -12.94
CA ALA A 394 -12.14 -1.28 -13.68
C ALA A 394 -11.76 -1.71 -15.11
N ASP A 395 -11.07 -0.85 -15.85
CA ASP A 395 -10.61 -1.12 -17.23
C ASP A 395 -9.63 -2.31 -17.26
N TRP A 396 -8.69 -2.36 -16.31
CA TRP A 396 -7.76 -3.49 -16.17
C TRP A 396 -8.47 -4.79 -15.80
N ALA A 397 -9.37 -4.77 -14.81
CA ALA A 397 -10.06 -5.98 -14.35
C ALA A 397 -10.95 -6.62 -15.44
N ARG A 398 -11.48 -5.82 -16.36
CA ARG A 398 -12.23 -6.28 -17.54
C ARG A 398 -11.38 -6.88 -18.66
N SER A 399 -10.10 -6.51 -18.72
CA SER A 399 -9.17 -6.90 -19.79
C SER A 399 -8.13 -7.93 -19.35
N ALA A 400 -8.21 -8.40 -18.11
CA ALA A 400 -7.39 -9.50 -17.61
C ALA A 400 -7.90 -10.85 -18.15
N ASP A 401 -7.00 -11.68 -18.67
CA ASP A 401 -7.32 -13.04 -19.17
C ASP A 401 -7.95 -13.95 -18.10
N GLU A 402 -7.70 -13.64 -16.82
CA GLU A 402 -8.21 -14.36 -15.65
C GLU A 402 -9.56 -13.82 -15.13
N ALA A 403 -10.21 -12.86 -15.79
CA ALA A 403 -11.39 -12.16 -15.25
C ALA A 403 -12.59 -13.08 -14.91
N ASP A 404 -12.70 -14.21 -15.60
CA ASP A 404 -13.73 -15.25 -15.42
C ASP A 404 -13.37 -16.30 -14.33
N ASP A 405 -12.15 -16.29 -13.77
CA ASP A 405 -11.79 -17.16 -12.65
C ASP A 405 -12.52 -16.71 -11.36
N PRO A 406 -13.32 -17.58 -10.71
CA PRO A 406 -14.01 -17.25 -9.46
C PRO A 406 -13.09 -16.71 -8.34
N ALA A 407 -11.81 -17.08 -8.33
CA ALA A 407 -10.85 -16.60 -7.35
C ALA A 407 -10.17 -15.26 -7.73
N PHE A 408 -10.35 -14.76 -8.96
CA PHE A 408 -9.72 -13.52 -9.43
C PHE A 408 -10.12 -12.30 -8.58
N ALA A 409 -11.41 -12.13 -8.31
CA ALA A 409 -11.92 -11.01 -7.52
C ALA A 409 -11.31 -10.96 -6.11
N GLY A 410 -11.08 -12.12 -5.47
CA GLY A 410 -10.39 -12.26 -4.19
C GLY A 410 -8.90 -11.92 -4.27
N ARG A 411 -8.19 -12.36 -5.31
CA ARG A 411 -6.78 -11.99 -5.55
C ARG A 411 -6.62 -10.47 -5.72
N VAL A 412 -7.52 -9.83 -6.47
CA VAL A 412 -7.53 -8.38 -6.66
C VAL A 412 -7.81 -7.64 -5.34
N ALA A 413 -8.80 -8.08 -4.56
CA ALA A 413 -9.09 -7.51 -3.24
C ALA A 413 -7.86 -7.56 -2.31
N GLY A 414 -7.17 -8.71 -2.25
CA GLY A 414 -5.94 -8.88 -1.48
C GLY A 414 -4.84 -7.92 -1.93
N ALA A 415 -4.56 -7.83 -3.23
CA ALA A 415 -3.52 -6.97 -3.79
C ALA A 415 -3.78 -5.47 -3.57
N LEU A 416 -5.05 -5.04 -3.62
CA LEU A 416 -5.46 -3.66 -3.37
C LEU A 416 -5.24 -3.23 -1.90
N VAL A 417 -5.31 -4.16 -0.95
CA VAL A 417 -5.14 -3.87 0.49
C VAL A 417 -3.70 -4.06 0.96
N SER A 418 -2.99 -5.10 0.51
CA SER A 418 -1.64 -5.43 1.00
C SER A 418 -0.52 -4.65 0.29
N GLY A 419 -0.70 -4.35 -1.00
CA GLY A 419 0.36 -3.82 -1.86
C GLY A 419 0.24 -2.34 -2.24
N ARG A 420 -0.65 -1.58 -1.60
CA ARG A 420 -0.93 -0.17 -1.95
C ARG A 420 -0.98 0.74 -0.73
N SER A 421 -0.67 2.02 -0.93
CA SER A 421 -0.91 3.05 0.08
C SER A 421 -2.40 3.40 0.14
N LEU A 422 -2.96 3.50 1.35
CA LEU A 422 -4.35 3.95 1.56
C LEU A 422 -4.39 5.47 1.81
N PHE A 423 -4.58 6.23 0.73
CA PHE A 423 -4.65 7.69 0.73
C PHE A 423 -5.93 8.24 1.39
N GLU A 424 -6.06 9.56 1.42
CA GLU A 424 -7.08 10.28 2.19
C GLU A 424 -8.48 10.11 1.58
N ASP A 425 -8.63 10.23 0.26
CA ASP A 425 -9.89 10.02 -0.45
C ASP A 425 -10.00 8.55 -0.87
N ARG A 426 -11.05 7.85 -0.40
CA ARG A 426 -11.20 6.39 -0.51
C ARG A 426 -12.57 5.99 -1.06
N ALA A 427 -12.60 4.84 -1.73
CA ALA A 427 -13.82 4.12 -2.03
C ALA A 427 -13.66 2.62 -1.72
N ALA A 428 -14.74 2.01 -1.23
CA ALA A 428 -14.89 0.57 -1.06
C ALA A 428 -16.09 0.10 -1.88
N VAL A 429 -15.88 -0.90 -2.74
CA VAL A 429 -16.90 -1.51 -3.59
C VAL A 429 -17.12 -2.95 -3.13
N ILE A 430 -18.36 -3.30 -2.81
CA ILE A 430 -18.75 -4.62 -2.31
C ILE A 430 -19.42 -5.39 -3.45
N GLY A 431 -19.04 -6.65 -3.69
CA GLY A 431 -19.61 -7.46 -4.76
C GLY A 431 -19.14 -8.91 -4.73
N SER A 432 -19.83 -9.76 -5.47
CA SER A 432 -19.55 -11.20 -5.56
C SER A 432 -18.82 -11.59 -6.86
N THR A 433 -18.87 -10.73 -7.87
CA THR A 433 -18.25 -10.98 -9.19
C THR A 433 -17.36 -9.82 -9.65
N THR A 434 -16.38 -10.13 -10.50
CA THR A 434 -15.53 -9.15 -11.20
C THR A 434 -16.36 -8.06 -11.90
N GLY A 435 -17.50 -8.43 -12.50
CA GLY A 435 -18.39 -7.50 -13.21
C GLY A 435 -19.12 -6.52 -12.29
N GLU A 436 -19.66 -6.99 -11.16
CA GLU A 436 -20.28 -6.13 -10.14
C GLU A 436 -19.28 -5.12 -9.57
N LEU A 437 -18.09 -5.61 -9.20
CA LEU A 437 -17.03 -4.80 -8.60
C LEU A 437 -16.50 -3.74 -9.59
N ALA A 438 -16.34 -4.10 -10.87
CA ALA A 438 -15.96 -3.13 -11.90
C ALA A 438 -17.06 -2.08 -12.17
N ALA A 439 -18.35 -2.47 -12.15
CA ALA A 439 -19.46 -1.52 -12.30
C ALA A 439 -19.58 -0.54 -11.11
N GLY A 440 -19.29 -1.00 -9.89
CA GLY A 440 -19.18 -0.11 -8.73
C GLY A 440 -17.98 0.83 -8.80
N LEU A 441 -16.84 0.39 -9.35
CA LEU A 441 -15.70 1.26 -9.64
C LEU A 441 -16.02 2.31 -10.72
N ASP A 442 -16.81 1.98 -11.76
CA ASP A 442 -17.30 2.99 -12.70
C ASP A 442 -18.15 4.05 -12.00
N ALA A 443 -19.01 3.65 -11.05
CA ALA A 443 -19.81 4.60 -10.26
C ALA A 443 -18.92 5.55 -9.45
N VAL A 444 -17.82 5.06 -8.85
CA VAL A 444 -16.78 5.91 -8.23
C VAL A 444 -16.14 6.83 -9.28
N ALA A 445 -15.71 6.30 -10.42
CA ALA A 445 -15.04 7.06 -11.50
C ALA A 445 -15.93 8.14 -12.11
N GLU A 446 -17.24 7.93 -12.16
CA GLU A 446 -18.25 8.87 -12.66
C GLU A 446 -18.80 9.81 -11.57
N ASN A 447 -18.48 9.57 -10.29
CA ASN A 447 -19.03 10.25 -9.12
C ASN A 447 -20.57 10.12 -9.06
N ARG A 448 -21.06 8.89 -9.15
CA ARG A 448 -22.46 8.50 -8.98
C ARG A 448 -22.65 7.66 -7.72
N ASP A 449 -23.77 7.86 -7.05
CA ASP A 449 -24.19 6.99 -5.94
C ASP A 449 -24.55 5.59 -6.45
N ALA A 450 -24.16 4.56 -5.70
CA ALA A 450 -24.53 3.17 -5.93
C ALA A 450 -24.60 2.42 -4.60
N ALA A 451 -25.61 1.56 -4.41
CA ALA A 451 -25.92 0.96 -3.10
C ALA A 451 -24.81 0.06 -2.52
N HIS A 452 -23.91 -0.44 -3.36
CA HIS A 452 -22.79 -1.31 -2.99
C HIS A 452 -21.43 -0.58 -3.00
N VAL A 453 -21.45 0.76 -3.07
CA VAL A 453 -20.28 1.63 -3.10
C VAL A 453 -20.30 2.57 -1.89
N VAL A 454 -19.23 2.58 -1.12
CA VAL A 454 -19.03 3.51 0.00
C VAL A 454 -17.81 4.39 -0.31
N THR A 455 -18.02 5.69 -0.43
CA THR A 455 -16.94 6.68 -0.59
C THR A 455 -16.76 7.50 0.69
N GLY A 456 -15.56 8.00 0.93
CA GLY A 456 -15.28 8.82 2.11
C GLY A 456 -13.88 9.42 2.09
N ARG A 457 -13.69 10.46 2.92
CA ARG A 457 -12.40 11.13 3.08
C ARG A 457 -11.91 11.05 4.52
N VAL A 458 -10.68 10.59 4.70
CA VAL A 458 -10.00 10.56 6.00
C VAL A 458 -9.33 11.90 6.25
N THR A 459 -9.80 12.64 7.24
CA THR A 459 -9.12 13.85 7.73
C THR A 459 -7.97 13.44 8.66
N PRO A 460 -6.71 13.87 8.42
CA PRO A 460 -5.58 13.56 9.30
C PRO A 460 -5.84 13.99 10.75
N GLY A 461 -5.55 13.10 11.71
CA GLY A 461 -5.81 13.33 13.14
C GLY A 461 -7.29 13.23 13.57
N ALA A 462 -8.23 13.02 12.65
CA ALA A 462 -9.65 12.88 12.93
C ALA A 462 -10.12 11.41 13.02
N GLN A 463 -9.20 10.46 13.26
CA GLN A 463 -9.57 9.10 13.64
C GLN A 463 -10.24 9.16 15.02
N GLY A 464 -11.58 9.20 15.00
CA GLY A 464 -12.39 9.24 16.20
C GLY A 464 -12.25 7.95 17.00
N LYS A 465 -12.55 8.05 18.30
CA LYS A 465 -12.64 6.88 19.17
C LYS A 465 -13.75 5.94 18.72
N THR A 466 -13.49 4.64 18.70
CA THR A 466 -14.49 3.63 18.36
C THR A 466 -15.34 3.30 19.58
N VAL A 467 -16.66 3.19 19.40
CA VAL A 467 -17.60 2.76 20.45
C VAL A 467 -18.32 1.51 19.97
N PHE A 468 -18.29 0.42 20.74
CA PHE A 468 -19.20 -0.70 20.51
C PHE A 468 -20.46 -0.50 21.35
N VAL A 469 -21.62 -0.54 20.69
CA VAL A 469 -22.93 -0.33 21.30
C VAL A 469 -23.68 -1.66 21.30
N PHE A 470 -24.04 -2.14 22.48
CA PHE A 470 -24.67 -3.42 22.73
C PHE A 470 -26.16 -3.20 23.05
N PRO A 471 -27.09 -3.44 22.11
CA PRO A 471 -28.52 -3.20 22.33
C PRO A 471 -29.14 -4.16 23.35
N GLY A 472 -30.33 -3.81 23.83
CA GLY A 472 -31.17 -4.69 24.62
C GLY A 472 -31.99 -5.68 23.79
N GLN A 473 -32.97 -6.30 24.44
CA GLN A 473 -33.98 -7.15 23.79
C GLN A 473 -34.85 -6.35 22.80
N GLY A 474 -35.32 -7.01 21.75
CA GLY A 474 -36.03 -6.39 20.61
C GLY A 474 -35.20 -6.25 19.34
N SER A 475 -33.96 -6.74 19.35
CA SER A 475 -33.06 -6.80 18.18
C SER A 475 -32.94 -8.21 17.57
N GLN A 476 -33.57 -9.22 18.19
CA GLN A 476 -33.56 -10.59 17.71
C GLN A 476 -34.41 -10.79 16.46
N TRP A 477 -34.00 -11.73 15.61
CA TRP A 477 -34.77 -12.22 14.47
C TRP A 477 -34.41 -13.68 14.17
N PRO A 478 -35.34 -14.51 13.68
CA PRO A 478 -35.07 -15.91 13.41
C PRO A 478 -33.92 -16.13 12.44
N GLY A 479 -32.99 -17.01 12.82
CA GLY A 479 -31.80 -17.34 12.04
C GLY A 479 -30.68 -16.30 12.04
N MET A 480 -30.71 -15.31 12.94
CA MET A 480 -29.60 -14.39 13.14
C MET A 480 -28.27 -15.12 13.41
N GLY A 481 -27.19 -14.68 12.75
CA GLY A 481 -25.85 -15.26 12.92
C GLY A 481 -25.56 -16.56 12.15
N ARG A 482 -26.57 -17.29 11.64
CA ARG A 482 -26.36 -18.59 10.96
C ARG A 482 -25.35 -18.54 9.81
N ALA A 483 -25.47 -17.55 8.90
CA ALA A 483 -24.53 -17.38 7.80
C ALA A 483 -23.10 -17.10 8.30
N LEU A 484 -22.93 -16.23 9.29
CA LEU A 484 -21.62 -15.94 9.89
C LEU A 484 -21.02 -17.16 10.61
N THR A 485 -21.83 -18.04 11.20
CA THR A 485 -21.36 -19.30 11.78
C THR A 485 -20.84 -20.27 10.72
N ALA A 486 -21.40 -20.26 9.50
CA ALA A 486 -20.93 -21.07 8.39
C ALA A 486 -19.70 -20.47 7.68
N GLU A 487 -19.64 -19.14 7.56
CA GLU A 487 -18.67 -18.42 6.71
C GLU A 487 -17.47 -17.85 7.47
N SER A 488 -17.59 -17.58 8.78
CA SER A 488 -16.55 -16.94 9.58
C SER A 488 -16.08 -17.81 10.76
N PRO A 489 -14.86 -18.40 10.69
CA PRO A 489 -14.30 -19.19 11.78
C PRO A 489 -14.17 -18.42 13.10
N ALA A 490 -13.93 -17.11 13.05
CA ALA A 490 -13.82 -16.27 14.26
C ALA A 490 -15.19 -16.08 14.94
N PHE A 491 -16.26 -15.92 14.17
CA PHE A 491 -17.62 -15.85 14.69
C PHE A 491 -18.08 -17.21 15.22
N ALA A 492 -17.86 -18.28 14.46
CA ALA A 492 -18.22 -19.64 14.84
C ALA A 492 -17.54 -20.09 16.16
N ALA A 493 -16.24 -19.81 16.31
CA ALA A 493 -15.51 -20.11 17.55
C ALA A 493 -16.07 -19.33 18.75
N ALA A 494 -16.39 -18.05 18.57
CA ALA A 494 -17.00 -17.23 19.62
C ALA A 494 -18.40 -17.72 20.01
N MET A 495 -19.22 -18.15 19.05
CA MET A 495 -20.54 -18.74 19.31
C MET A 495 -20.43 -20.05 20.09
N ALA A 496 -19.47 -20.93 19.73
CA ALA A 496 -19.22 -22.17 20.46
C ALA A 496 -18.74 -21.93 21.90
N GLU A 497 -17.81 -20.99 22.11
CA GLU A 497 -17.40 -20.58 23.47
C GLU A 497 -18.58 -20.04 24.30
N CYS A 498 -19.52 -19.32 23.68
CA CYS A 498 -20.73 -18.86 24.35
C CYS A 498 -21.68 -20.01 24.69
N GLU A 499 -21.83 -21.01 23.81
CA GLU A 499 -22.65 -22.20 24.07
C GLU A 499 -22.07 -23.04 25.23
N ASP A 500 -20.77 -23.30 25.23
CA ASP A 500 -20.06 -23.99 26.32
C ASP A 500 -20.25 -23.25 27.66
N ALA A 501 -20.16 -21.91 27.66
CA ALA A 501 -20.35 -21.09 28.85
C ALA A 501 -21.81 -21.04 29.33
N LEU A 502 -22.79 -21.14 28.43
CA LEU A 502 -24.22 -21.16 28.77
C LEU A 502 -24.70 -22.54 29.25
N THR A 503 -24.09 -23.63 28.79
CA THR A 503 -24.52 -25.03 29.03
C THR A 503 -24.74 -25.38 30.51
N ALA A 504 -24.04 -24.72 31.44
CA ALA A 504 -24.23 -24.93 32.89
C ALA A 504 -25.48 -24.26 33.48
N HIS A 505 -26.18 -23.42 32.71
CA HIS A 505 -27.21 -22.50 33.19
C HIS A 505 -28.55 -22.56 32.41
N VAL A 506 -28.61 -23.33 31.32
CA VAL A 506 -29.80 -23.47 30.46
C VAL A 506 -30.10 -24.95 30.17
N ASP A 507 -31.34 -25.26 29.79
CA ASP A 507 -31.81 -26.60 29.42
C ASP A 507 -31.91 -26.82 27.89
N TRP A 508 -31.45 -25.85 27.09
CA TRP A 508 -31.49 -25.81 25.64
C TRP A 508 -30.10 -25.58 25.02
N SER A 509 -29.92 -25.95 23.74
CA SER A 509 -28.67 -25.71 22.99
C SER A 509 -28.78 -24.41 22.16
N LEU A 510 -27.74 -23.58 22.22
CA LEU A 510 -27.67 -22.33 21.46
C LEU A 510 -27.68 -22.58 19.95
N THR A 511 -26.91 -23.57 19.49
CA THR A 511 -26.92 -23.97 18.08
C THR A 511 -28.31 -24.47 17.65
N GLN A 512 -28.99 -25.27 18.47
CA GLN A 512 -30.34 -25.76 18.16
C GLN A 512 -31.38 -24.63 18.07
N VAL A 513 -31.37 -23.70 19.03
CA VAL A 513 -32.29 -22.54 19.04
C VAL A 513 -32.12 -21.66 17.79
N LEU A 514 -30.90 -21.52 17.27
CA LEU A 514 -30.67 -20.74 16.05
C LEU A 514 -31.18 -21.41 14.77
N ASP A 515 -31.36 -22.73 14.77
CA ASP A 515 -31.92 -23.49 13.66
C ASP A 515 -33.46 -23.71 13.77
N GLU A 516 -34.09 -23.22 14.83
CA GLU A 516 -35.56 -23.25 15.00
C GLU A 516 -36.29 -22.42 13.92
N PRO A 517 -37.51 -22.83 13.51
CA PRO A 517 -38.33 -22.09 12.55
C PRO A 517 -38.68 -20.66 12.98
N ASP A 518 -39.02 -19.82 11.99
CA ASP A 518 -39.38 -18.41 12.19
C ASP A 518 -40.61 -18.20 13.08
N ASP A 519 -41.53 -19.16 13.11
CA ASP A 519 -42.75 -19.18 13.92
C ASP A 519 -42.60 -19.93 15.26
N SER A 520 -41.37 -20.36 15.60
CA SER A 520 -41.12 -21.10 16.85
C SER A 520 -41.30 -20.20 18.08
N PRO A 521 -42.02 -20.65 19.14
CA PRO A 521 -42.28 -19.85 20.34
C PRO A 521 -41.01 -19.55 21.16
N VAL A 522 -39.86 -20.14 20.82
CA VAL A 522 -38.56 -19.80 21.43
C VAL A 522 -38.19 -18.32 21.24
N TRP A 523 -38.68 -17.68 20.18
CA TRP A 523 -38.41 -16.27 19.88
C TRP A 523 -39.22 -15.29 20.74
N GLU A 524 -40.20 -15.78 21.51
CA GLU A 524 -40.97 -15.01 22.49
C GLU A 524 -40.49 -15.26 23.94
N ARG A 525 -39.76 -16.35 24.18
CA ARG A 525 -39.21 -16.73 25.50
C ARG A 525 -38.08 -15.82 25.94
N THR A 526 -38.30 -15.04 27.01
CA THR A 526 -37.29 -14.14 27.60
C THR A 526 -36.01 -14.87 28.00
N ASP A 527 -36.16 -16.06 28.60
CA ASP A 527 -35.07 -16.89 29.11
C ASP A 527 -34.19 -17.51 28.02
N VAL A 528 -34.72 -17.58 26.78
CA VAL A 528 -33.98 -17.99 25.58
C VAL A 528 -33.38 -16.78 24.85
N VAL A 529 -34.22 -15.79 24.51
CA VAL A 529 -33.84 -14.65 23.67
C VAL A 529 -32.69 -13.83 24.26
N GLN A 530 -32.65 -13.62 25.57
CA GLN A 530 -31.62 -12.80 26.21
C GLN A 530 -30.21 -13.43 26.11
N PRO A 531 -29.99 -14.69 26.55
CA PRO A 531 -28.73 -15.40 26.33
C PRO A 531 -28.31 -15.55 24.85
N VAL A 532 -29.26 -15.82 23.94
CA VAL A 532 -28.95 -15.94 22.50
C VAL A 532 -28.47 -14.59 21.94
N LEU A 533 -29.13 -13.48 22.29
CA LEU A 533 -28.67 -12.13 21.93
C LEU A 533 -27.30 -11.80 22.51
N PHE A 534 -27.02 -12.19 23.76
CA PHE A 534 -25.70 -12.04 24.38
C PHE A 534 -24.62 -12.76 23.57
N ALA A 535 -24.84 -14.03 23.21
CA ALA A 535 -23.89 -14.82 22.44
C ALA A 535 -23.62 -14.22 21.05
N VAL A 536 -24.67 -13.79 20.33
CA VAL A 536 -24.53 -13.12 19.03
C VAL A 536 -23.78 -11.79 19.17
N MET A 537 -24.11 -10.96 20.17
CA MET A 537 -23.42 -9.69 20.43
C MET A 537 -21.93 -9.86 20.74
N VAL A 538 -21.58 -10.81 21.60
CA VAL A 538 -20.19 -11.13 21.94
C VAL A 538 -19.44 -11.65 20.71
N SER A 539 -20.08 -12.49 19.90
CA SER A 539 -19.47 -13.07 18.69
C SER A 539 -19.28 -12.04 17.57
N LEU A 540 -20.21 -11.09 17.41
CA LEU A 540 -20.02 -9.93 16.52
C LEU A 540 -18.88 -9.03 16.99
N ALA A 541 -18.79 -8.73 18.29
CA ALA A 541 -17.70 -7.93 18.83
C ALA A 541 -16.33 -8.60 18.65
N ARG A 542 -16.23 -9.92 18.85
CA ARG A 542 -15.03 -10.72 18.60
C ARG A 542 -14.67 -10.80 17.12
N LEU A 543 -15.67 -10.88 16.22
CA LEU A 543 -15.45 -10.79 14.78
C LEU A 543 -14.81 -9.45 14.37
N TRP A 544 -15.34 -8.33 14.87
CA TRP A 544 -14.72 -7.01 14.66
C TRP A 544 -13.28 -6.93 15.19
N GLN A 545 -13.03 -7.48 16.39
CA GLN A 545 -11.69 -7.54 16.98
C GLN A 545 -10.72 -8.42 16.16
N ALA A 546 -11.20 -9.53 15.58
CA ALA A 546 -10.41 -10.39 14.69
C ALA A 546 -9.99 -9.67 13.39
N HIS A 547 -10.81 -8.72 12.92
CA HIS A 547 -10.47 -7.80 11.83
C HIS A 547 -9.72 -6.52 12.29
N GLY A 548 -9.22 -6.49 13.52
CA GLY A 548 -8.39 -5.41 14.05
C GLY A 548 -9.14 -4.18 14.56
N VAL A 549 -10.48 -4.21 14.59
CA VAL A 549 -11.30 -3.11 15.14
C VAL A 549 -11.50 -3.35 16.63
N THR A 550 -10.79 -2.59 17.46
CA THR A 550 -10.96 -2.60 18.92
C THR A 550 -11.71 -1.34 19.38
N PRO A 551 -12.75 -1.46 20.22
CA PRO A 551 -13.47 -0.30 20.74
C PRO A 551 -12.61 0.47 21.74
N ASP A 552 -12.59 1.81 21.72
CA ASP A 552 -12.03 2.62 22.81
C ASP A 552 -12.90 2.59 24.08
N THR A 553 -14.20 2.36 23.90
CA THR A 553 -15.18 2.22 24.98
C THR A 553 -16.40 1.43 24.51
N VAL A 554 -17.19 0.93 25.46
CA VAL A 554 -18.39 0.15 25.21
C VAL A 554 -19.60 0.79 25.92
N ILE A 555 -20.78 0.64 25.34
CA ILE A 555 -22.04 1.07 25.96
C ILE A 555 -23.06 -0.07 25.78
N GLY A 556 -23.72 -0.48 26.86
CA GLY A 556 -24.84 -1.40 26.82
C GLY A 556 -26.18 -0.70 27.04
N HIS A 557 -27.26 -1.26 26.48
CA HIS A 557 -28.63 -0.88 26.80
C HIS A 557 -29.30 -2.03 27.55
N SER A 558 -29.70 -1.78 28.81
CA SER A 558 -30.27 -2.80 29.70
C SER A 558 -29.40 -4.08 29.71
N GLN A 559 -29.93 -5.24 29.32
CA GLN A 559 -29.20 -6.51 29.28
C GLN A 559 -27.95 -6.50 28.37
N GLY A 560 -27.87 -5.58 27.40
CA GLY A 560 -26.68 -5.37 26.57
C GLY A 560 -25.44 -4.93 27.38
N GLU A 561 -25.62 -4.40 28.60
CA GLU A 561 -24.51 -4.13 29.52
C GLU A 561 -23.72 -5.40 29.89
N ILE A 562 -24.33 -6.58 29.84
CA ILE A 562 -23.66 -7.85 30.18
C ILE A 562 -22.62 -8.19 29.09
N ALA A 563 -23.01 -8.06 27.81
CA ALA A 563 -22.10 -8.21 26.67
C ALA A 563 -21.02 -7.11 26.68
N ALA A 564 -21.39 -5.86 26.95
CA ALA A 564 -20.45 -4.76 27.08
C ALA A 564 -19.41 -5.01 28.20
N ALA A 565 -19.86 -5.44 29.39
CA ALA A 565 -19.00 -5.75 30.52
C ALA A 565 -18.03 -6.90 30.23
N HIS A 566 -18.47 -7.93 29.50
CA HIS A 566 -17.57 -8.98 29.03
C HIS A 566 -16.49 -8.43 28.07
N ILE A 567 -16.89 -7.67 27.05
CA ILE A 567 -15.96 -7.12 26.04
C ILE A 567 -15.01 -6.06 26.62
N ALA A 568 -15.40 -5.35 27.69
CA ALA A 568 -14.52 -4.47 28.46
C ALA A 568 -13.55 -5.20 29.41
N GLY A 569 -13.68 -6.53 29.55
CA GLY A 569 -12.88 -7.34 30.48
C GLY A 569 -13.30 -7.22 31.96
N ALA A 570 -14.48 -6.67 32.24
CA ALA A 570 -15.04 -6.55 33.59
C ALA A 570 -15.70 -7.86 34.06
N LEU A 571 -16.19 -8.71 33.15
CA LEU A 571 -16.70 -10.06 33.43
C LEU A 571 -15.96 -11.11 32.58
N THR A 572 -15.72 -12.29 33.16
CA THR A 572 -15.33 -13.47 32.37
C THR A 572 -16.48 -13.89 31.45
N LEU A 573 -16.22 -14.73 30.44
CA LEU A 573 -17.31 -15.23 29.59
C LEU A 573 -18.29 -16.08 30.40
N THR A 574 -17.78 -16.91 31.32
CA THR A 574 -18.58 -17.75 32.22
C THR A 574 -19.44 -16.92 33.17
N ASP A 575 -18.86 -15.91 33.83
CA ASP A 575 -19.61 -15.02 34.74
C ASP A 575 -20.70 -14.26 33.97
N ALA A 576 -20.40 -13.78 32.76
CA ALA A 576 -21.37 -13.09 31.92
C ALA A 576 -22.49 -14.02 31.42
N ALA A 577 -22.17 -15.28 31.08
CA ALA A 577 -23.13 -16.31 30.72
C ALA A 577 -24.06 -16.68 31.90
N GLN A 578 -23.50 -16.85 33.11
CA GLN A 578 -24.26 -17.02 34.36
C GLN A 578 -25.21 -15.83 34.58
N VAL A 579 -24.71 -14.60 34.45
CA VAL A 579 -25.51 -13.38 34.66
C VAL A 579 -26.67 -13.30 33.67
N VAL A 580 -26.45 -13.51 32.37
CA VAL A 580 -27.55 -13.41 31.40
C VAL A 580 -28.57 -14.53 31.55
N ALA A 581 -28.14 -15.78 31.73
CA ALA A 581 -29.04 -16.94 31.80
C ALA A 581 -29.88 -16.95 33.09
N LEU A 582 -29.26 -16.72 34.26
CA LEU A 582 -30.00 -16.78 35.52
C LEU A 582 -30.91 -15.55 35.71
N ARG A 583 -30.50 -14.37 35.22
CA ARG A 583 -31.36 -13.18 35.18
C ARG A 583 -32.57 -13.41 34.27
N SER A 584 -32.36 -13.89 33.04
CA SER A 584 -33.45 -14.07 32.07
C SER A 584 -34.43 -15.15 32.53
N SER A 585 -33.94 -16.24 33.12
CA SER A 585 -34.77 -17.27 33.76
C SER A 585 -35.63 -16.71 34.90
N LEU A 586 -35.06 -15.91 35.82
CA LEU A 586 -35.83 -15.32 36.92
C LEU A 586 -36.91 -14.33 36.45
N LEU A 587 -36.66 -13.60 35.35
CA LEU A 587 -37.62 -12.66 34.77
C LEU A 587 -38.91 -13.34 34.27
N THR A 588 -38.87 -14.63 33.89
CA THR A 588 -40.08 -15.37 33.46
C THR A 588 -41.18 -15.41 34.53
N ARG A 589 -40.83 -15.31 35.82
CA ARG A 589 -41.78 -15.26 36.93
C ARG A 589 -42.64 -13.99 36.96
N LEU A 590 -42.28 -12.97 36.19
CA LEU A 590 -43.01 -11.72 36.03
C LEU A 590 -43.77 -11.65 34.70
N GLU A 591 -43.79 -12.73 33.91
CA GLU A 591 -44.58 -12.77 32.68
C GLU A 591 -46.07 -12.65 32.97
N GLY A 592 -46.75 -11.75 32.26
CA GLY A 592 -48.16 -11.41 32.48
C GLY A 592 -48.42 -10.48 33.68
N THR A 593 -47.39 -9.99 34.37
CA THR A 593 -47.56 -8.96 35.44
C THR A 593 -47.56 -7.53 34.91
N GLY A 594 -47.24 -7.34 33.63
CA GLY A 594 -47.17 -6.05 32.95
C GLY A 594 -46.25 -6.11 31.74
N GLY A 595 -45.72 -4.97 31.31
CA GLY A 595 -44.86 -4.91 30.14
C GLY A 595 -44.23 -3.55 29.93
N MET A 596 -43.93 -3.21 28.67
CA MET A 596 -43.23 -1.97 28.32
C MET A 596 -43.85 -1.25 27.12
N ALA A 597 -43.71 0.08 27.05
CA ALA A 597 -44.16 0.89 25.92
C ALA A 597 -43.11 1.93 25.53
N HIS A 598 -43.01 2.20 24.23
CA HIS A 598 -42.24 3.30 23.66
C HIS A 598 -43.16 4.52 23.48
N ILE A 599 -42.67 5.71 23.82
CA ILE A 599 -43.36 6.98 23.60
C ILE A 599 -42.38 7.97 22.94
N ALA A 600 -42.81 8.57 21.84
CA ALA A 600 -42.02 9.51 21.04
C ALA A 600 -42.02 10.94 21.64
N ALA A 601 -41.66 11.05 22.93
CA ALA A 601 -41.63 12.29 23.70
C ALA A 601 -40.50 12.25 24.75
N PRO A 602 -40.02 13.40 25.25
CA PRO A 602 -39.10 13.45 26.39
C PRO A 602 -39.81 13.04 27.69
N PRO A 603 -39.04 12.61 28.73
CA PRO A 603 -39.58 12.25 30.05
C PRO A 603 -40.53 13.27 30.69
N GLY A 604 -40.25 14.57 30.54
CA GLY A 604 -40.99 15.65 31.19
C GLY A 604 -42.38 15.93 30.60
N ASP A 605 -42.63 15.50 29.35
CA ASP A 605 -43.89 15.73 28.65
C ASP A 605 -44.87 14.56 28.80
N LEU A 606 -44.43 13.47 29.45
CA LEU A 606 -45.27 12.29 29.68
C LEU A 606 -46.31 12.55 30.78
N PRO A 607 -47.59 12.19 30.58
CA PRO A 607 -48.66 12.44 31.55
C PRO A 607 -48.68 11.42 32.71
N LEU A 608 -47.50 11.11 33.26
CA LEU A 608 -47.28 10.12 34.32
C LEU A 608 -47.86 10.56 35.68
N HIS A 609 -48.11 11.85 35.87
CA HIS A 609 -48.59 12.38 37.16
C HIS A 609 -49.98 11.87 37.56
N ASP A 610 -50.81 11.46 36.59
CA ASP A 610 -52.17 10.99 36.85
C ASP A 610 -52.32 9.46 36.70
N ILE A 611 -51.26 8.74 36.30
CA ILE A 611 -51.28 7.29 36.08
C ILE A 611 -50.36 6.64 37.11
N GLN A 612 -50.92 5.84 38.01
CA GLN A 612 -50.15 5.14 39.03
C GLN A 612 -49.44 3.90 38.45
N ASP A 613 -48.35 3.51 39.10
CA ASP A 613 -47.58 2.30 38.80
C ASP A 613 -46.99 2.25 37.37
N VAL A 614 -46.52 3.40 36.87
CA VAL A 614 -45.69 3.46 35.64
C VAL A 614 -44.34 4.11 35.95
N SER A 615 -43.25 3.44 35.56
CA SER A 615 -41.88 3.92 35.69
C SER A 615 -41.25 4.21 34.33
N ILE A 616 -40.32 5.16 34.28
CA ILE A 616 -39.49 5.40 33.10
C ILE A 616 -38.37 4.35 33.08
N ALA A 617 -38.44 3.42 32.15
CA ALA A 617 -37.48 2.33 32.02
C ALA A 617 -36.19 2.77 31.30
N ALA A 618 -36.29 3.62 30.27
CA ALA A 618 -35.12 4.11 29.54
C ALA A 618 -35.38 5.47 28.88
N VAL A 619 -34.33 6.28 28.78
CA VAL A 619 -34.34 7.54 28.00
C VAL A 619 -33.37 7.35 26.84
N ASN A 620 -33.91 6.95 25.69
CA ASN A 620 -33.14 6.55 24.51
C ASN A 620 -32.72 7.76 23.66
N GLY A 621 -33.35 8.92 23.87
CA GLY A 621 -33.03 10.17 23.19
C GLY A 621 -33.99 11.29 23.58
N PRO A 622 -33.77 12.53 23.09
CA PRO A 622 -34.53 13.72 23.50
C PRO A 622 -36.03 13.70 23.14
N ALA A 623 -36.47 12.78 22.28
CA ALA A 623 -37.87 12.56 21.94
C ALA A 623 -38.20 11.05 21.89
N SER A 624 -37.57 10.25 22.76
CA SER A 624 -37.73 8.79 22.77
C SER A 624 -37.55 8.24 24.18
N THR A 625 -38.67 7.98 24.85
CA THR A 625 -38.72 7.46 26.21
C THR A 625 -39.39 6.08 26.21
N THR A 626 -38.85 5.14 26.97
CA THR A 626 -39.46 3.85 27.23
C THR A 626 -39.99 3.83 28.66
N VAL A 627 -41.22 3.36 28.84
CA VAL A 627 -41.91 3.21 30.13
C VAL A 627 -42.26 1.75 30.40
N SER A 628 -42.43 1.39 31.68
CA SER A 628 -42.77 0.05 32.17
C SER A 628 -43.75 0.11 33.34
N GLY A 629 -44.46 -0.98 33.59
CA GLY A 629 -45.59 -1.05 34.55
C GLY A 629 -46.65 -2.09 34.14
N PRO A 630 -47.78 -2.19 34.86
CA PRO A 630 -48.89 -3.07 34.52
C PRO A 630 -49.47 -2.80 33.12
N ASP A 631 -50.09 -3.82 32.51
CA ASP A 631 -50.69 -3.68 31.17
C ASP A 631 -51.77 -2.59 31.14
N THR A 632 -52.68 -2.58 32.13
CA THR A 632 -53.78 -1.61 32.23
C THR A 632 -53.31 -0.16 32.32
N ALA A 633 -52.28 0.10 33.14
CA ALA A 633 -51.71 1.44 33.30
C ALA A 633 -50.99 1.91 32.01
N LEU A 634 -50.37 0.97 31.28
CA LEU A 634 -49.70 1.29 30.02
C LEU A 634 -50.69 1.44 28.85
N GLU A 635 -51.81 0.73 28.85
CA GLU A 635 -52.92 0.96 27.92
C GLU A 635 -53.54 2.35 28.13
N GLU A 636 -53.80 2.76 29.38
CA GLU A 636 -54.28 4.11 29.70
C GLU A 636 -53.28 5.19 29.24
N LEU A 637 -51.98 5.00 29.51
CA LEU A 637 -50.94 5.93 29.08
C LEU A 637 -50.84 6.03 27.55
N ILE A 638 -50.91 4.89 26.84
CA ILE A 638 -50.91 4.85 25.38
C ILE A 638 -52.14 5.60 24.83
N ALA A 639 -53.33 5.41 25.42
CA ALA A 639 -54.54 6.13 25.01
C ALA A 639 -54.39 7.65 25.20
N ARG A 640 -53.96 8.10 26.39
CA ARG A 640 -53.74 9.54 26.67
C ARG A 640 -52.64 10.15 25.78
N CYS A 641 -51.61 9.38 25.44
CA CYS A 641 -50.63 9.80 24.44
C CYS A 641 -51.27 9.99 23.06
N HIS A 642 -52.13 9.07 22.60
CA HIS A 642 -52.83 9.23 21.33
C HIS A 642 -53.81 10.43 21.33
N ASP A 643 -54.55 10.66 22.41
CA ASP A 643 -55.45 11.82 22.56
C ASP A 643 -54.70 13.16 22.52
N THR A 644 -53.43 13.17 22.95
CA THR A 644 -52.54 14.34 22.91
C THR A 644 -51.67 14.41 21.65
N GLY A 645 -51.89 13.52 20.68
CA GLY A 645 -51.15 13.47 19.41
C GLY A 645 -49.75 12.87 19.50
N MET A 646 -49.34 12.35 20.66
CA MET A 646 -48.09 11.62 20.83
C MET A 646 -48.16 10.21 20.22
N ARG A 647 -47.09 9.80 19.56
CA ARG A 647 -46.93 8.40 19.13
C ARG A 647 -46.48 7.56 20.30
N ALA A 648 -47.30 6.60 20.70
CA ALA A 648 -46.97 5.55 21.66
C ALA A 648 -47.17 4.16 21.03
N LYS A 649 -46.42 3.15 21.49
CA LYS A 649 -46.53 1.76 21.01
C LYS A 649 -46.10 0.77 22.10
N ARG A 650 -46.84 -0.33 22.26
CA ARG A 650 -46.39 -1.49 23.07
C ARG A 650 -45.08 -2.06 22.52
N ILE A 651 -44.16 -2.44 23.40
CA ILE A 651 -42.97 -3.23 23.08
C ILE A 651 -43.33 -4.70 23.35
N PRO A 652 -42.96 -5.67 22.48
CA PRO A 652 -43.24 -7.09 22.69
C PRO A 652 -42.34 -7.68 23.79
N VAL A 653 -42.68 -7.37 25.04
CA VAL A 653 -42.04 -7.85 26.27
C VAL A 653 -43.15 -8.03 27.31
N ALA A 654 -43.31 -9.26 27.80
CA ALA A 654 -44.42 -9.68 28.67
C ALA A 654 -44.19 -9.41 30.17
N TYR A 655 -43.19 -8.60 30.54
CA TYR A 655 -42.88 -8.24 31.93
C TYR A 655 -42.37 -6.78 32.02
N PRO A 656 -42.60 -6.09 33.16
CA PRO A 656 -42.22 -4.68 33.32
C PRO A 656 -40.74 -4.53 33.77
N SER A 657 -39.80 -4.55 32.83
CA SER A 657 -38.37 -4.30 33.12
C SER A 657 -38.12 -2.85 33.60
N HIS A 658 -37.17 -2.63 34.52
CA HIS A 658 -36.87 -1.32 35.11
C HIS A 658 -38.09 -0.69 35.83
N HIS A 659 -38.91 -1.54 36.44
CA HIS A 659 -40.07 -1.20 37.26
C HIS A 659 -39.85 -1.71 38.70
N PRO A 660 -40.45 -1.10 39.75
CA PRO A 660 -40.43 -1.64 41.12
C PRO A 660 -40.93 -3.09 41.25
N ALA A 661 -41.72 -3.59 40.29
CA ALA A 661 -42.10 -5.01 40.24
C ALA A 661 -40.88 -5.97 40.22
N ILE A 662 -39.73 -5.53 39.70
CA ILE A 662 -38.47 -6.28 39.69
C ILE A 662 -37.90 -6.48 41.10
N ASP A 663 -38.23 -5.64 42.08
CA ASP A 663 -37.74 -5.78 43.46
C ASP A 663 -38.19 -7.12 44.11
N THR A 664 -39.30 -7.70 43.63
CA THR A 664 -39.76 -9.04 44.04
C THR A 664 -38.74 -10.15 43.73
N LEU A 665 -37.88 -9.95 42.72
CA LEU A 665 -36.81 -10.88 42.33
C LEU A 665 -35.45 -10.53 42.96
N HIS A 666 -35.33 -9.42 43.70
CA HIS A 666 -34.04 -8.89 44.14
C HIS A 666 -33.21 -9.90 44.97
N HIS A 667 -33.86 -10.60 45.91
CA HIS A 667 -33.17 -11.59 46.75
C HIS A 667 -32.65 -12.77 45.91
N ASP A 668 -33.52 -13.34 45.08
CA ASP A 668 -33.20 -14.47 44.21
C ASP A 668 -32.13 -14.12 43.16
N LEU A 669 -32.15 -12.90 42.61
CA LEU A 669 -31.11 -12.39 41.72
C LEU A 669 -29.75 -12.29 42.43
N ILE A 670 -29.69 -11.76 43.65
CA ILE A 670 -28.45 -11.72 44.44
C ILE A 670 -27.94 -13.14 44.73
N THR A 671 -28.83 -14.07 45.10
CA THR A 671 -28.44 -15.44 45.43
C THR A 671 -28.00 -16.24 44.20
N ALA A 672 -28.67 -16.07 43.05
CA ALA A 672 -28.31 -16.74 41.80
C ALA A 672 -27.00 -16.23 41.19
N LEU A 673 -26.65 -14.98 41.45
CA LEU A 673 -25.42 -14.34 40.99
C LEU A 673 -24.29 -14.34 42.03
N ASP A 674 -24.41 -15.13 43.10
CA ASP A 674 -23.29 -15.34 44.03
C ASP A 674 -22.13 -16.04 43.32
N GLY A 675 -20.91 -15.74 43.76
CA GLY A 675 -19.67 -16.31 43.20
C GLY A 675 -19.14 -15.64 41.93
N ILE A 676 -19.85 -14.71 41.28
CA ILE A 676 -19.27 -13.96 40.14
C ILE A 676 -18.09 -13.09 40.59
N THR A 677 -17.12 -12.89 39.70
CA THR A 677 -15.83 -12.23 39.99
C THR A 677 -15.55 -11.02 39.10
N PRO A 678 -16.22 -9.86 39.33
CA PRO A 678 -15.97 -8.65 38.55
C PRO A 678 -14.51 -8.19 38.63
N SER A 679 -13.90 -7.99 37.47
CA SER A 679 -12.53 -7.51 37.33
C SER A 679 -12.46 -5.98 37.35
N HIS A 680 -11.59 -5.44 38.21
CA HIS A 680 -11.21 -4.01 38.18
C HIS A 680 -10.19 -3.68 37.09
N ARG A 681 -9.64 -4.67 36.36
CA ARG A 681 -8.81 -4.44 35.18
C ARG A 681 -9.71 -4.15 33.98
N ILE A 682 -10.28 -2.95 33.96
CA ILE A 682 -10.88 -2.39 32.76
C ILE A 682 -9.80 -2.39 31.66
N TRP A 683 -10.12 -2.99 30.52
CA TRP A 683 -9.22 -3.07 29.39
C TRP A 683 -8.81 -1.65 28.94
N THR A 684 -7.52 -1.34 29.02
CA THR A 684 -6.93 -0.11 28.47
C THR A 684 -6.24 -0.45 27.17
N GLY A 685 -6.92 -0.23 26.04
CA GLY A 685 -6.59 -0.78 24.73
C GLY A 685 -5.12 -0.72 24.31
N SER A 686 -4.38 -1.79 24.62
CA SER A 686 -3.11 -2.18 24.01
C SER A 686 -2.64 -3.51 24.60
N ARG A 687 -2.48 -4.54 23.75
CA ARG A 687 -1.66 -5.71 24.09
C ARG A 687 -0.32 -5.52 23.38
N PRO A 688 0.82 -5.43 24.10
CA PRO A 688 2.12 -5.39 23.43
C PRO A 688 2.38 -6.75 22.75
N PRO A 689 3.18 -6.79 21.66
CA PRO A 689 3.67 -8.05 21.12
C PRO A 689 4.45 -8.82 22.21
N PRO A 690 4.48 -10.17 22.14
CA PRO A 690 5.12 -10.98 23.18
C PRO A 690 6.61 -10.68 23.27
N GLY A 691 7.05 -10.03 24.35
CA GLY A 691 8.49 -9.79 24.62
C GLY A 691 8.90 -8.48 25.33
N GLY A 692 7.97 -7.59 25.73
CA GLY A 692 8.32 -6.30 26.34
C GLY A 692 7.75 -6.08 27.75
N THR A 693 8.61 -5.73 28.72
CA THR A 693 8.24 -5.31 30.09
C THR A 693 8.44 -3.80 30.28
N THR A 694 7.43 -3.07 30.78
CA THR A 694 7.48 -1.78 31.54
C THR A 694 6.04 -1.24 31.74
N PRO A 695 5.79 -0.16 32.50
CA PRO A 695 5.50 -0.22 33.94
C PRO A 695 4.02 0.07 34.28
N VAL A 696 3.61 -0.27 35.50
CA VAL A 696 2.22 -0.13 35.99
C VAL A 696 1.86 1.33 36.32
N PRO A 697 0.78 1.90 35.74
CA PRO A 697 0.15 3.13 36.24
C PRO A 697 -0.85 2.84 37.36
N THR A 698 -0.99 3.76 38.32
CA THR A 698 -2.01 3.70 39.37
C THR A 698 -3.42 3.95 38.79
N PRO A 699 -4.46 3.17 39.21
CA PRO A 699 -5.79 3.28 38.64
C PRO A 699 -6.61 4.44 39.25
N PRO A 700 -7.55 5.04 38.49
CA PRO A 700 -8.60 5.88 39.07
C PRO A 700 -9.59 4.99 39.85
N THR A 701 -10.00 5.44 41.03
CA THR A 701 -10.93 4.70 41.90
C THR A 701 -12.38 4.82 41.42
N GLY A 702 -12.82 3.88 40.58
CA GLY A 702 -14.21 3.70 40.17
C GLY A 702 -14.54 2.21 40.03
N SER A 703 -15.61 1.77 40.70
CA SER A 703 -16.08 0.38 40.62
C SER A 703 -16.98 0.18 39.38
N PRO A 704 -16.81 -0.89 38.58
CA PRO A 704 -17.79 -1.24 37.56
C PRO A 704 -19.12 -1.60 38.22
N THR A 705 -20.21 -0.99 37.76
CA THR A 705 -21.54 -1.07 38.39
C THR A 705 -22.43 -2.21 37.88
N CYS A 706 -22.06 -2.87 36.77
CA CYS A 706 -22.90 -3.82 36.01
C CYS A 706 -23.39 -5.06 36.78
N ALA A 707 -22.81 -5.38 37.94
CA ALA A 707 -23.21 -6.54 38.76
C ALA A 707 -24.27 -6.21 39.82
N LYS A 708 -24.77 -4.97 39.91
CA LYS A 708 -25.71 -4.55 40.96
C LYS A 708 -27.17 -4.78 40.54
N PRO A 709 -28.04 -5.33 41.42
CA PRO A 709 -29.48 -5.42 41.17
C PRO A 709 -30.13 -4.09 40.82
N SER A 710 -29.57 -2.97 41.30
CA SER A 710 -30.01 -1.62 40.97
C SER A 710 -30.13 -1.38 39.46
N ASN A 711 -29.27 -1.97 38.63
CA ASN A 711 -29.35 -1.78 37.17
C ASN A 711 -30.61 -2.41 36.55
N CYS A 712 -31.32 -3.30 37.26
CA CYS A 712 -32.59 -3.88 36.83
C CYS A 712 -33.82 -3.06 37.27
N THR A 713 -33.67 -2.09 38.18
CA THR A 713 -34.74 -1.25 38.75
C THR A 713 -34.57 0.25 38.50
N THR A 714 -33.35 0.73 38.25
CA THR A 714 -33.12 2.12 37.83
C THR A 714 -33.36 2.29 36.32
N PRO A 715 -33.82 3.48 35.88
CA PRO A 715 -33.89 3.82 34.46
C PRO A 715 -32.53 3.67 33.76
N SER A 716 -32.52 3.42 32.45
CA SER A 716 -31.32 3.51 31.59
C SER A 716 -31.21 4.89 30.91
N PRO A 717 -30.42 5.86 31.44
CA PRO A 717 -30.25 7.17 30.83
C PRO A 717 -29.15 7.18 29.76
N HIS A 718 -29.51 7.33 28.48
CA HIS A 718 -28.53 7.48 27.39
C HIS A 718 -28.28 8.95 26.98
N SER A 719 -28.98 9.91 27.59
CA SER A 719 -28.97 11.34 27.20
C SER A 719 -28.49 12.31 28.29
N ALA A 720 -27.70 11.85 29.27
CA ALA A 720 -27.23 12.69 30.37
C ALA A 720 -26.01 13.55 29.97
N THR A 721 -26.23 14.84 29.73
CA THR A 721 -25.15 15.83 29.56
C THR A 721 -24.44 16.07 30.90
N PRO A 722 -23.09 16.04 30.99
CA PRO A 722 -22.38 16.24 32.25
C PRO A 722 -22.34 17.72 32.66
N THR A 723 -23.18 18.10 33.62
CA THR A 723 -23.11 19.41 34.29
C THR A 723 -22.00 19.39 35.36
N PRO A 724 -21.07 20.36 35.41
CA PRO A 724 -19.97 20.34 36.39
C PRO A 724 -20.47 20.69 37.81
N PRO A 725 -20.03 19.98 38.86
CA PRO A 725 -20.46 20.24 40.23
C PRO A 725 -19.82 21.52 40.80
N THR A 726 -20.66 22.48 41.19
CA THR A 726 -20.26 23.65 41.98
C THR A 726 -20.25 23.32 43.47
N TRP A 727 -19.10 23.47 44.14
CA TRP A 727 -18.98 23.26 45.58
C TRP A 727 -19.12 24.59 46.35
N ARG A 728 -19.98 24.62 47.37
CA ARG A 728 -19.97 25.62 48.46
C ARG A 728 -19.81 24.89 49.79
N SER A 729 -18.98 25.43 50.67
CA SER A 729 -18.77 24.92 52.03
C SER A 729 -18.63 26.07 53.03
N ALA A 730 -19.18 25.89 54.23
CA ALA A 730 -19.05 26.79 55.38
C ALA A 730 -19.31 26.00 56.70
N PRO A 731 -18.86 26.45 57.89
CA PRO A 731 -17.43 26.59 58.22
C PRO A 731 -17.06 26.09 59.65
N THR A 732 -15.79 26.30 60.06
CA THR A 732 -15.24 26.35 61.46
C THR A 732 -14.78 25.03 62.14
N PRO A 733 -13.79 25.06 63.08
CA PRO A 733 -12.67 26.01 63.29
C PRO A 733 -11.26 25.43 63.65
N SER A 734 -10.26 26.34 63.76
CA SER A 734 -8.96 26.30 64.50
C SER A 734 -7.68 25.58 63.95
N SER A 735 -7.01 26.23 62.98
CA SER A 735 -5.67 26.89 63.02
C SER A 735 -4.54 26.46 64.02
N PRO A 736 -3.23 26.81 63.82
CA PRO A 736 -2.41 27.16 62.60
C PRO A 736 -0.96 26.54 62.64
N PRO A 737 0.13 27.11 62.05
CA PRO A 737 0.48 27.17 60.62
C PRO A 737 1.91 26.67 60.25
N THR A 738 2.18 26.38 58.96
CA THR A 738 3.46 26.69 58.28
C THR A 738 3.29 26.65 56.75
N SER A 739 4.01 27.52 56.03
CA SER A 739 3.99 27.72 54.56
C SER A 739 5.24 28.52 54.14
N PRO A 740 5.55 28.78 52.84
CA PRO A 740 4.89 28.36 51.60
C PRO A 740 5.83 27.72 50.52
N THR A 741 5.22 27.25 49.42
CA THR A 741 5.86 26.72 48.19
C THR A 741 5.89 27.77 47.07
N PRO A 742 6.88 27.78 46.15
CA PRO A 742 6.84 28.59 44.93
C PRO A 742 6.39 27.83 43.65
N SER A 743 5.90 28.60 42.67
CA SER A 743 5.23 28.17 41.42
C SER A 743 6.16 27.77 40.26
N PRO A 744 5.65 27.07 39.21
CA PRO A 744 6.41 26.76 37.99
C PRO A 744 6.48 27.92 36.96
N PRO A 745 7.49 27.96 36.06
CA PRO A 745 7.74 29.07 35.12
C PRO A 745 7.17 28.88 33.69
N PRO A 746 7.09 29.95 32.87
CA PRO A 746 6.60 29.92 31.48
C PRO A 746 7.72 29.74 30.41
N LYS A 747 7.30 29.57 29.14
CA LYS A 747 8.15 29.37 27.93
C LYS A 747 9.07 30.56 27.61
N PRO A 748 10.27 30.34 27.03
CA PRO A 748 11.11 31.39 26.47
C PRO A 748 10.89 31.63 24.95
N ALA A 749 11.15 32.88 24.53
CA ALA A 749 11.19 33.32 23.14
C ALA A 749 12.64 33.51 22.63
N ARG A 750 12.79 33.89 21.36
CA ARG A 750 14.06 33.95 20.59
C ARG A 750 14.72 35.34 20.65
N ALA A 751 16.03 35.43 20.91
CA ALA A 751 16.82 36.68 20.89
C ALA A 751 18.34 36.42 20.61
N PRO A 752 19.15 37.43 20.23
CA PRO A 752 20.41 37.29 19.45
C PRO A 752 21.73 37.40 20.29
N PRO A 753 22.94 37.40 19.69
CA PRO A 753 24.20 37.07 20.41
C PRO A 753 24.98 38.30 20.94
N PRO A 754 25.98 38.09 21.83
CA PRO A 754 26.98 39.09 22.19
C PRO A 754 28.42 38.76 21.69
N ALA A 755 29.23 39.81 21.55
CA ALA A 755 30.65 39.75 21.20
C ALA A 755 31.57 39.80 22.45
N SER A 756 32.87 39.59 22.22
CA SER A 756 33.96 39.54 23.23
C SER A 756 34.15 40.81 24.08
N PRO A 757 34.88 40.70 25.20
CA PRO A 757 36.21 41.35 25.22
C PRO A 757 37.35 40.57 25.91
N ASN A 758 38.58 41.05 25.70
CA ASN A 758 39.90 40.63 26.25
C ASN A 758 40.31 41.64 27.39
N PRO A 759 41.54 41.71 28.00
CA PRO A 759 42.79 40.93 27.85
C PRO A 759 43.62 40.65 29.15
N SER A 760 44.91 40.24 28.97
CA SER A 760 46.10 40.28 29.87
C SER A 760 46.36 39.10 30.85
N SER A 761 47.61 38.69 31.17
CA SER A 761 48.94 38.84 30.53
C SER A 761 50.03 38.02 31.29
N THR A 762 51.01 37.38 30.62
CA THR A 762 52.47 37.38 30.93
C THR A 762 53.30 36.45 30.01
N THR A 763 54.59 36.77 29.86
CA THR A 763 55.60 36.21 28.90
C THR A 763 56.93 35.94 29.66
N PRO A 764 58.01 35.29 29.14
CA PRO A 764 58.79 35.74 27.97
C PRO A 764 59.47 34.68 27.05
N SER A 765 60.02 35.19 25.93
CA SER A 765 60.78 34.52 24.84
C SER A 765 62.32 34.68 25.07
N PRO A 766 63.28 34.80 24.08
CA PRO A 766 63.29 34.87 22.58
C PRO A 766 63.84 33.54 21.96
N ALA A 767 64.33 33.39 20.70
CA ALA A 767 64.59 34.22 19.51
C ALA A 767 64.41 33.32 18.23
N THR A 768 64.65 33.66 16.94
CA THR A 768 65.22 34.83 16.21
C THR A 768 64.56 34.92 14.81
N THR A 769 65.06 35.74 13.85
CA THR A 769 64.42 36.01 12.54
C THR A 769 65.46 36.25 11.38
N PRO A 770 65.13 36.66 10.13
CA PRO A 770 65.83 36.25 8.89
C PRO A 770 66.62 37.39 8.22
N PRO A 771 66.82 37.39 6.87
CA PRO A 771 66.33 38.56 6.09
C PRO A 771 65.84 38.31 4.65
N THR A 772 65.15 39.31 4.10
CA THR A 772 64.85 39.55 2.67
C THR A 772 65.34 40.97 2.29
N PRO A 773 65.56 41.30 1.00
CA PRO A 773 65.43 42.70 0.57
C PRO A 773 64.80 42.95 -0.83
N THR A 774 63.84 43.90 -0.90
CA THR A 774 63.66 45.03 -1.89
C THR A 774 63.71 44.81 -3.43
N SER A 775 63.02 45.55 -4.32
CA SER A 775 62.00 46.63 -4.27
C SER A 775 61.54 47.07 -5.70
N THR A 776 60.51 47.94 -5.80
CA THR A 776 60.21 48.92 -6.92
C THR A 776 59.87 48.36 -8.34
N THR A 777 59.03 48.95 -9.23
CA THR A 777 58.32 50.26 -9.35
C THR A 777 57.17 50.16 -10.39
N SER A 778 56.17 51.08 -10.36
CA SER A 778 55.20 51.36 -11.46
C SER A 778 55.59 52.66 -12.21
N PRO A 779 55.06 53.03 -13.42
CA PRO A 779 53.67 53.48 -13.61
C PRO A 779 53.02 53.26 -15.02
N THR A 780 51.86 53.90 -15.23
CA THR A 780 50.84 53.87 -16.30
C THR A 780 51.20 54.51 -17.66
N SER A 781 50.55 54.07 -18.77
CA SER A 781 49.83 54.93 -19.76
C SER A 781 49.21 54.15 -20.95
N THR A 782 48.15 54.71 -21.56
CA THR A 782 47.41 54.25 -22.77
C THR A 782 48.04 54.76 -24.08
N PRO A 783 47.70 54.18 -25.26
CA PRO A 783 46.82 54.93 -26.20
C PRO A 783 45.93 54.10 -27.17
N THR A 784 44.95 54.80 -27.78
CA THR A 784 44.13 54.46 -28.98
C THR A 784 43.85 55.80 -29.72
N PRO A 785 43.37 55.86 -30.99
CA PRO A 785 43.10 54.85 -32.02
C PRO A 785 43.85 55.14 -33.36
N PRO A 786 43.46 54.58 -34.53
CA PRO A 786 42.44 55.24 -35.38
C PRO A 786 41.50 54.30 -36.19
N THR A 787 40.43 54.88 -36.76
CA THR A 787 39.49 54.26 -37.73
C THR A 787 39.62 54.95 -39.10
N PRO A 788 39.26 54.31 -40.24
CA PRO A 788 37.92 54.53 -40.80
C PRO A 788 37.26 53.33 -41.52
N SER A 789 35.95 53.44 -41.74
CA SER A 789 35.00 52.52 -42.42
C SER A 789 34.99 52.72 -43.97
N PRO A 790 34.10 52.13 -44.83
CA PRO A 790 32.91 51.30 -44.57
C PRO A 790 32.53 50.15 -45.56
N THR A 791 31.46 49.41 -45.19
CA THR A 791 30.40 48.74 -46.01
C THR A 791 30.69 47.56 -46.97
N HIS A 792 30.06 46.41 -46.66
CA HIS A 792 29.18 45.64 -47.56
C HIS A 792 28.12 44.87 -46.72
N PRO A 793 26.88 44.62 -47.21
CA PRO A 793 25.78 44.04 -46.42
C PRO A 793 25.66 42.50 -46.51
N PRO A 794 25.05 41.83 -45.51
CA PRO A 794 24.73 40.39 -45.56
C PRO A 794 23.43 40.08 -46.36
N PRO A 795 23.22 38.82 -46.79
CA PRO A 795 22.09 38.41 -47.62
C PRO A 795 20.76 38.24 -46.84
N PRO A 796 19.60 38.27 -47.53
CA PRO A 796 18.28 38.16 -46.91
C PRO A 796 17.88 36.71 -46.52
N PRO A 797 16.96 36.53 -45.56
CA PRO A 797 16.47 35.21 -45.13
C PRO A 797 15.43 34.61 -46.12
N PRO A 798 15.23 33.28 -46.10
CA PRO A 798 14.29 32.60 -46.99
C PRO A 798 12.82 32.84 -46.59
N THR A 799 11.94 32.88 -47.59
CA THR A 799 10.49 33.09 -47.45
C THR A 799 9.74 31.79 -47.22
N THR A 800 8.84 31.78 -46.23
CA THR A 800 7.87 30.70 -45.98
C THR A 800 6.59 30.89 -46.82
N PRO A 801 6.02 29.82 -47.41
CA PRO A 801 4.70 29.89 -48.05
C PRO A 801 3.55 29.82 -47.01
N PRO A 802 2.34 30.32 -47.35
CA PRO A 802 1.21 30.39 -46.42
C PRO A 802 0.51 29.03 -46.19
N PRO A 803 -0.23 28.87 -45.08
CA PRO A 803 -0.90 27.62 -44.73
C PRO A 803 -2.14 27.36 -45.61
N ALA A 804 -2.36 26.09 -45.94
CA ALA A 804 -3.60 25.63 -46.58
C ALA A 804 -4.72 25.45 -45.54
N SER A 805 -5.91 26.00 -45.82
CA SER A 805 -7.12 25.80 -45.01
C SER A 805 -7.69 24.38 -45.16
N PRO A 806 -8.34 23.81 -44.13
CA PRO A 806 -8.82 22.44 -44.13
C PRO A 806 -10.13 22.27 -44.95
N PRO A 807 -10.40 21.07 -45.50
CA PRO A 807 -11.68 20.74 -46.11
C PRO A 807 -12.75 20.45 -45.05
N THR A 808 -13.97 20.93 -45.30
CA THR A 808 -15.18 20.60 -44.54
C THR A 808 -15.67 19.17 -44.82
N PRO A 809 -16.19 18.45 -43.82
CA PRO A 809 -16.99 17.24 -44.06
C PRO A 809 -18.45 17.61 -44.33
N SER A 810 -18.97 17.17 -45.48
CA SER A 810 -20.38 17.27 -45.85
C SER A 810 -21.19 16.08 -45.30
N ASN A 811 -22.35 16.36 -44.69
CA ASN A 811 -23.35 15.34 -44.34
C ASN A 811 -24.19 14.92 -45.57
N THR A 812 -24.37 13.60 -45.76
CA THR A 812 -25.58 12.90 -46.25
C THR A 812 -25.28 11.38 -46.19
N SER A 813 -25.90 10.58 -45.32
CA SER A 813 -27.14 9.80 -45.56
C SER A 813 -27.20 9.17 -46.97
N THR A 814 -27.42 7.86 -47.16
CA THR A 814 -28.62 7.13 -46.68
C THR A 814 -28.48 5.60 -46.75
N THR A 815 -29.38 4.89 -46.03
CA THR A 815 -29.93 3.54 -46.30
C THR A 815 -29.03 2.29 -46.39
N GLY A 816 -29.21 1.39 -45.42
CA GLY A 816 -30.07 0.22 -45.68
C GLY A 816 -29.43 -1.18 -45.68
N SER A 817 -29.58 -1.92 -44.57
CA SER A 817 -30.12 -3.30 -44.58
C SER A 817 -30.46 -3.79 -43.17
N LYS A 818 -31.64 -4.38 -43.00
CA LYS A 818 -32.07 -5.13 -41.80
C LYS A 818 -31.77 -6.63 -42.00
N PRO A 819 -31.67 -7.43 -40.92
CA PRO A 819 -31.37 -8.85 -41.01
C PRO A 819 -32.62 -9.71 -41.35
N PRO A 820 -32.45 -10.91 -41.92
CA PRO A 820 -33.48 -11.94 -42.01
C PRO A 820 -33.46 -12.93 -40.82
N PRO A 821 -34.52 -13.76 -40.60
CA PRO A 821 -34.89 -14.19 -39.24
C PRO A 821 -35.02 -15.72 -39.01
N LEU A 822 -35.32 -16.03 -37.74
CA LEU A 822 -35.71 -17.31 -37.09
C LEU A 822 -36.59 -18.32 -37.87
N ARG A 823 -36.42 -19.63 -37.53
CA ARG A 823 -37.44 -20.66 -37.11
C ARG A 823 -37.13 -22.10 -37.64
N PRO A 824 -37.82 -23.20 -37.23
CA PRO A 824 -37.90 -23.74 -35.85
C PRO A 824 -37.94 -25.32 -35.77
N MET A 825 -38.10 -25.89 -34.55
CA MET A 825 -38.55 -27.27 -34.23
C MET A 825 -37.63 -28.47 -34.63
N GLY A 826 -37.56 -29.57 -33.85
CA GLY A 826 -38.18 -29.85 -32.54
C GLY A 826 -37.93 -31.28 -32.02
N THR A 827 -38.48 -31.56 -30.83
CA THR A 827 -38.88 -32.87 -30.25
C THR A 827 -37.94 -34.10 -30.32
N GLY A 828 -37.54 -34.61 -29.16
CA GLY A 828 -36.92 -35.95 -29.02
C GLY A 828 -36.85 -36.45 -27.58
N THR A 829 -37.89 -37.14 -27.10
CA THR A 829 -37.93 -37.83 -25.80
C THR A 829 -37.01 -39.06 -25.73
N ALA A 830 -36.38 -39.37 -24.58
CA ALA A 830 -36.46 -40.70 -23.93
C ALA A 830 -35.63 -40.87 -22.62
N THR A 831 -36.26 -41.53 -21.64
CA THR A 831 -35.72 -42.52 -20.66
C THR A 831 -34.51 -42.24 -19.75
N ARG A 832 -34.82 -42.08 -18.45
CA ARG A 832 -34.08 -42.66 -17.30
C ARG A 832 -34.09 -44.21 -17.41
N PRO A 833 -33.11 -44.97 -16.83
CA PRO A 833 -33.21 -45.29 -15.40
C PRO A 833 -31.91 -45.55 -14.60
N ALA A 834 -32.06 -45.43 -13.26
CA ALA A 834 -31.47 -46.24 -12.18
C ALA A 834 -29.94 -46.43 -11.97
N ARG A 835 -29.47 -45.83 -10.86
CA ARG A 835 -28.70 -46.45 -9.74
C ARG A 835 -27.53 -47.41 -10.06
N ARG A 836 -26.33 -47.05 -9.55
CA ARG A 836 -25.61 -47.86 -8.52
C ARG A 836 -24.59 -47.03 -7.74
N THR A 837 -24.29 -47.48 -6.52
CA THR A 837 -23.57 -46.79 -5.46
C THR A 837 -22.17 -47.36 -5.22
N CYS A 838 -21.18 -46.51 -4.99
CA CYS A 838 -19.97 -46.73 -4.18
C CYS A 838 -19.44 -45.34 -3.75
N GLY A 839 -19.02 -45.05 -2.52
CA GLY A 839 -18.92 -45.92 -1.34
C GLY A 839 -17.48 -46.09 -0.85
N VAL A 840 -16.84 -45.02 -0.37
CA VAL A 840 -15.53 -45.08 0.31
C VAL A 840 -15.64 -44.34 1.64
N ARG A 841 -15.26 -45.03 2.73
CA ARG A 841 -15.28 -44.51 4.11
C ARG A 841 -13.98 -43.80 4.44
N TRP A 842 -14.09 -42.76 5.26
CA TRP A 842 -12.99 -42.31 6.12
C TRP A 842 -12.96 -43.17 7.39
N THR A 843 -11.78 -43.63 7.81
CA THR A 843 -11.60 -44.35 9.09
C THR A 843 -10.68 -43.57 10.01
N THR A 844 -11.22 -43.26 11.20
CA THR A 844 -10.50 -42.71 12.35
C THR A 844 -9.56 -43.75 12.98
N GLY A 845 -8.50 -43.27 13.64
CA GLY A 845 -7.52 -44.13 14.30
C GLY A 845 -6.72 -43.43 15.40
N MET A 846 -7.34 -43.24 16.58
CA MET A 846 -6.61 -42.95 17.82
C MET A 846 -6.42 -44.25 18.61
N SER A 847 -5.18 -44.54 19.03
CA SER A 847 -4.92 -45.22 20.31
C SER A 847 -3.45 -45.04 20.70
N ALA A 848 -3.19 -44.82 21.98
CA ALA A 848 -1.87 -44.57 22.53
C ALA A 848 -1.31 -45.80 23.27
N ARG A 849 0.02 -45.97 23.29
CA ARG A 849 0.79 -46.34 24.50
C ARG A 849 2.31 -46.24 24.33
N SER A 850 2.94 -45.63 25.33
CA SER A 850 4.37 -45.65 25.68
C SER A 850 4.75 -47.05 26.28
N PRO A 851 6.00 -47.37 26.75
CA PRO A 851 7.18 -46.51 26.94
C PRO A 851 8.59 -47.14 26.69
N ARG A 852 9.63 -46.32 26.96
CA ARG A 852 11.08 -46.63 27.08
C ARG A 852 11.78 -46.83 25.72
N ARG A 853 12.99 -46.31 25.51
CA ARG A 853 14.07 -46.00 26.45
C ARG A 853 14.69 -44.61 26.23
#